data_AF-A0A941JG89-F1
#
_entry.id   AF-A0A941JG89-F1
#
_cell.length_a   1.000
_cell.length_b   1.000
_cell.length_c   1.000
_cell.angle_alpha   90.00
_cell.angle_beta   90.00
_cell.angle_gamma   90.00
#
_symmetry.space_group_name_H-M   'P 1'
#
loop_
_entity.id
_entity.type
_entity.pdbx_description
1 polymer ?
#
loop_
_entity_poly.entity_id
_entity_poly.type
_entity_poly.pdbx_seq_one_letter_code
_entity_poly.pdbx_strand_id
1 'polypeptide(L)'
;MLRKAIAWPVAGLLAVGSIGMPAWAASGADAAAPRAQVEVPLADSAVPVPAPPPPVARKDPARDCDCQSPYRDYPKAETPEVRTLFEAARANDEAAFTAALAGVPHPGDYADDGRPLLHVLLMPPRGLRSKHVYWDMPKDEAARLRDEHRAALPARTRMLAALLATKPALNDATYQSRRTALQLALLYGSPQIVDMLLAAGADPNQAGDEGRKPLEFLLDRDFEFAIRMTYLPRLVDRPDMARMVQALLKAGAQRPFLGLDDAKPGGASALTDAAGEPRRMADFLSWNPLVELTEGGDVLRAFAATGTRPAFDNELSPLALAAYTGNAGAVPALMELVPRTMPASGHGEKGVRDVWLDAAQAAVIGGHPEIAVQLLQAGMPYAQRGPLTGSSNPLFLRIEGGDRPIMNLAAQRGDTVTLRRLVELGAPVEGDASERYGNTPLAEAVAQRRPEAARILLAAGADPALQRDSYDSRSALEQAVTAGDTALLRELLKAARPDTLQALMRHPTRSPVLLALRQPGADGLAMLRLWVDAGFDLKTLDADAIRQAVSSRNEALAIYLIDAGVPVNPRPPAADASGDGASQDRADEPPLLAAATLRQDAIVDRLLAKGADPAGLAADGQSALYWLIAQGNQAGLERLLRGGARLDDPRLPRAPAHYALINAAAGSGDIALARRVAQATGQGLDRACLPDGGEFRLLDEPGYFAGLQELGFNGGPADCGAPLGRRVLAALLQGRELIVARRDTAVDVLRRLKAGGTDLQAPQEGGETPLNAAIRLGRKDLADALLAAGADADAPDRQGRSPAWTALETGQPEMLALLATHKARFTQVAAPPGQDFAQVLLCQAAPAFSEALAAQGVSLQPQCPVQAAAPHGRGASKAVSKSAASQRLPGHYYLQGVREVGSELVLSEDGSFDYLMSYGAVDISASGAWRSDGKQVYLDTPPLQPFSAVAGVRVSGEPARPGNLTVRVYYQGRLVRADVAMSSASDDYAGAPRESEGEDGVSAPVAAAGKLRALAVFVPLPSGARWHFVDVSKLDPAARAIRIDLTLPQAASASPLHTSMMLREDGSLVETRGGRALRYAKE
;
A
#
# COMPACT_ATOMS: atom_id res chain seq x y z
N MET A 1 30.21 50.87 30.01
CA MET A 1 31.20 51.79 30.61
C MET A 1 32.21 50.96 31.42
N LEU A 2 33.50 51.34 31.41
CA LEU A 2 34.62 50.84 32.25
C LEU A 2 34.96 49.32 32.19
N ARG A 3 36.16 48.92 31.70
CA ARG A 3 37.53 48.89 32.33
C ARG A 3 37.68 47.70 33.31
N LYS A 4 38.80 46.96 33.47
CA LYS A 4 40.19 46.85 32.90
C LYS A 4 40.70 45.43 33.31
N ALA A 5 41.53 44.64 32.60
CA ALA A 5 42.83 44.80 31.92
C ALA A 5 44.10 44.60 32.81
N ILE A 6 44.91 43.57 32.50
CA ILE A 6 46.37 43.36 32.73
C ILE A 6 46.84 42.43 31.57
N ALA A 7 47.50 42.89 30.50
CA ALA A 7 48.95 43.15 30.27
C ALA A 7 49.84 41.87 30.20
N TRP A 8 50.44 41.42 29.07
CA TRP A 8 51.47 41.98 28.14
C TRP A 8 52.94 41.85 28.65
N PRO A 9 54.02 41.79 27.80
CA PRO A 9 54.10 41.58 26.33
C PRO A 9 55.35 40.79 25.79
N VAL A 10 55.59 40.95 24.47
CA VAL A 10 56.84 40.80 23.65
C VAL A 10 56.97 39.48 22.86
N ALA A 11 57.41 39.40 21.58
CA ALA A 11 57.38 40.24 20.36
C ALA A 11 57.95 39.39 19.17
N GLY A 12 57.83 39.71 17.87
CA GLY A 12 57.06 40.73 17.12
C GLY A 12 57.35 40.67 15.60
N LEU A 13 56.58 41.43 14.78
CA LEU A 13 56.99 42.18 13.55
C LEU A 13 57.43 41.34 12.29
N LEU A 14 57.05 41.57 11.01
CA LEU A 14 56.26 42.52 10.16
C LEU A 14 55.99 41.80 8.78
N ALA A 15 55.17 42.19 7.79
CA ALA A 15 53.96 43.05 7.70
C ALA A 15 53.28 43.02 6.29
N VAL A 16 51.93 43.01 6.27
CA VAL A 16 51.01 43.82 5.41
C VAL A 16 51.04 43.74 3.85
N GLY A 17 49.83 43.60 3.24
CA GLY A 17 49.48 44.02 1.87
C GLY A 17 48.78 42.92 1.05
N SER A 18 47.45 42.85 0.83
CA SER A 18 46.45 43.77 0.25
C SER A 18 46.11 43.47 -1.23
N ILE A 19 44.90 42.93 -1.46
CA ILE A 19 43.94 43.14 -2.56
C ILE A 19 44.47 43.41 -4.00
N GLY A 20 44.05 42.58 -4.98
CA GLY A 20 43.97 43.01 -6.39
C GLY A 20 44.05 41.93 -7.48
N MET A 21 42.91 41.63 -8.13
CA MET A 21 42.86 41.25 -9.56
C MET A 21 42.45 42.51 -10.38
N PRO A 22 42.58 42.60 -11.73
CA PRO A 22 42.87 41.54 -12.73
C PRO A 22 43.87 41.91 -13.87
N ALA A 23 43.97 41.00 -14.86
CA ALA A 23 44.15 41.24 -16.31
C ALA A 23 45.55 41.22 -17.00
N TRP A 24 45.60 40.36 -18.04
CA TRP A 24 46.26 40.48 -19.36
C TRP A 24 47.79 40.32 -19.57
N ALA A 25 48.13 39.17 -20.18
CA ALA A 25 48.77 39.00 -21.51
C ALA A 25 50.23 39.42 -21.82
N ALA A 26 50.97 38.46 -22.42
CA ALA A 26 52.21 38.59 -23.22
C ALA A 26 53.46 39.14 -22.48
N SER A 27 54.72 38.85 -22.81
CA SER A 27 55.46 38.01 -23.80
C SER A 27 56.86 37.75 -23.16
N GLY A 28 57.81 36.93 -23.61
CA GLY A 28 58.09 36.17 -24.83
C GLY A 28 59.61 35.89 -24.92
N ALA A 29 60.04 35.10 -25.92
CA ALA A 29 61.44 34.93 -26.39
C ALA A 29 62.45 34.21 -25.43
N ASP A 30 63.47 33.47 -25.90
CA ASP A 30 63.94 33.25 -27.29
C ASP A 30 64.77 31.95 -27.47
N ALA A 31 65.07 31.61 -28.74
CA ALA A 31 66.34 31.02 -29.25
C ALA A 31 66.33 29.67 -30.03
N ALA A 32 66.62 29.80 -31.33
CA ALA A 32 67.51 28.98 -32.19
C ALA A 32 67.11 27.57 -32.70
N ALA A 33 66.85 27.50 -34.02
CA ALA A 33 67.14 26.35 -34.90
C ALA A 33 68.56 26.52 -35.51
N PRO A 34 69.21 25.55 -36.22
CA PRO A 34 68.74 25.07 -37.54
C PRO A 34 69.20 23.66 -38.04
N ARG A 35 68.84 23.35 -39.30
CA ARG A 35 69.45 22.43 -40.31
C ARG A 35 68.70 21.12 -40.67
N ALA A 36 68.96 20.69 -41.90
CA ALA A 36 68.15 19.78 -42.70
C ALA A 36 68.95 18.57 -43.24
N GLN A 37 68.19 17.51 -43.56
CA GLN A 37 68.36 16.47 -44.60
C GLN A 37 69.75 15.85 -44.88
N VAL A 38 69.75 14.50 -44.90
CA VAL A 38 70.27 13.54 -45.93
C VAL A 38 70.62 12.22 -45.22
N GLU A 39 70.46 10.99 -45.71
CA GLU A 39 69.58 10.24 -46.65
C GLU A 39 70.19 8.81 -46.77
N VAL A 40 69.40 7.75 -47.06
CA VAL A 40 69.84 6.42 -47.63
C VAL A 40 70.64 5.45 -46.67
N PRO A 41 70.54 4.09 -46.78
CA PRO A 41 69.85 3.23 -47.77
C PRO A 41 68.75 2.27 -47.28
N LEU A 42 67.89 1.90 -48.23
CA LEU A 42 67.17 0.62 -48.32
C LEU A 42 67.91 -0.30 -49.30
N ALA A 43 68.08 -1.59 -48.95
CA ALA A 43 68.26 -2.73 -49.86
C ALA A 43 68.45 -4.04 -49.04
N ASP A 44 68.09 -5.23 -49.50
CA ASP A 44 67.00 -5.67 -50.40
C ASP A 44 66.92 -7.21 -50.30
N SER A 45 65.72 -7.80 -50.24
CA SER A 45 65.49 -9.22 -50.61
C SER A 45 63.99 -9.55 -50.63
N ALA A 46 63.36 -9.33 -51.78
CA ALA A 46 61.96 -9.72 -51.99
C ALA A 46 61.79 -11.24 -52.17
N VAL A 47 60.63 -11.75 -51.75
CA VAL A 47 59.96 -12.89 -52.38
C VAL A 47 58.61 -12.39 -52.89
N PRO A 48 58.20 -12.63 -54.14
CA PRO A 48 57.04 -11.96 -54.72
C PRO A 48 55.72 -12.58 -54.23
N VAL A 49 54.84 -11.76 -53.67
CA VAL A 49 53.40 -12.09 -53.60
C VAL A 49 52.84 -11.93 -55.02
N PRO A 50 52.14 -12.93 -55.59
CA PRO A 50 51.61 -12.82 -56.94
C PRO A 50 50.54 -11.71 -57.02
N ALA A 51 50.59 -10.92 -58.09
CA ALA A 51 49.56 -9.93 -58.35
C ALA A 51 48.18 -10.60 -58.45
N PRO A 52 47.10 -9.98 -57.93
CA PRO A 52 45.75 -10.49 -58.14
C PRO A 52 45.48 -10.58 -59.64
N PRO A 53 44.84 -11.67 -60.13
CA PRO A 53 44.51 -11.78 -61.54
C PRO A 53 43.60 -10.62 -61.96
N PRO A 54 43.71 -10.11 -63.21
CA PRO A 54 42.79 -9.10 -63.70
C PRO A 54 41.35 -9.65 -63.61
N PRO A 55 40.36 -8.78 -63.34
CA PRO A 55 38.98 -9.24 -63.12
C PRO A 55 38.48 -9.96 -64.37
N VAL A 56 38.41 -11.29 -64.29
CA VAL A 56 37.72 -12.11 -65.27
C VAL A 56 36.27 -11.66 -65.22
N ALA A 57 35.76 -11.11 -66.32
CA ALA A 57 34.38 -10.70 -66.48
C ALA A 57 33.43 -11.91 -66.40
N ARG A 58 33.19 -12.40 -65.19
CA ARG A 58 32.09 -13.31 -64.89
C ARG A 58 30.82 -12.49 -65.00
N LYS A 59 29.89 -12.97 -65.84
CA LYS A 59 28.57 -12.38 -66.00
C LYS A 59 27.93 -12.19 -64.63
N ASP A 60 27.45 -10.98 -64.45
CA ASP A 60 26.84 -10.49 -63.21
C ASP A 60 25.60 -11.32 -62.82
N PRO A 61 25.61 -12.03 -61.67
CA PRO A 61 24.42 -12.67 -61.11
C PRO A 61 23.56 -11.70 -60.29
N ALA A 62 23.97 -10.43 -60.11
CA ALA A 62 23.19 -9.41 -59.39
C ALA A 62 22.00 -8.88 -60.22
N ARG A 63 21.26 -9.78 -60.87
CA ARG A 63 20.01 -9.49 -61.59
C ARG A 63 18.81 -10.37 -61.23
N ASP A 64 18.96 -11.29 -60.28
CA ASP A 64 17.86 -12.06 -59.67
C ASP A 64 18.03 -12.21 -58.14
N CYS A 65 18.59 -11.20 -57.47
CA CYS A 65 18.62 -11.13 -55.99
C CYS A 65 18.22 -9.74 -55.52
N ASP A 66 17.11 -9.65 -54.79
CA ASP A 66 16.65 -8.44 -54.11
C ASP A 66 17.41 -8.25 -52.78
N CYS A 67 18.63 -7.72 -52.89
CA CYS A 67 19.53 -7.53 -51.76
C CYS A 67 19.16 -6.34 -50.83
N GLN A 68 17.88 -5.93 -50.77
CA GLN A 68 17.38 -4.93 -49.82
C GLN A 68 16.45 -5.51 -48.73
N SER A 69 16.14 -6.81 -48.77
CA SER A 69 15.55 -7.54 -47.65
C SER A 69 16.64 -8.29 -46.86
N PRO A 70 16.74 -8.17 -45.53
CA PRO A 70 17.58 -9.04 -44.71
C PRO A 70 17.02 -10.46 -44.61
N TYR A 71 15.79 -10.69 -45.07
CA TYR A 71 15.11 -11.97 -45.03
C TYR A 71 15.29 -12.69 -46.36
N ARG A 72 16.03 -13.80 -46.35
CA ARG A 72 16.01 -14.79 -47.43
C ARG A 72 14.62 -15.43 -47.48
N ASP A 73 14.00 -15.47 -48.66
CA ASP A 73 12.77 -16.22 -48.87
C ASP A 73 13.08 -17.73 -48.90
N TYR A 74 12.55 -18.44 -47.90
CA TYR A 74 12.70 -19.88 -47.76
C TYR A 74 11.49 -20.62 -48.34
N PRO A 75 11.67 -21.63 -49.23
CA PRO A 75 10.59 -22.53 -49.58
C PRO A 75 10.02 -23.22 -48.33
N LYS A 76 8.68 -23.30 -48.29
CA LYS A 76 7.95 -23.90 -47.18
C LYS A 76 8.19 -25.41 -47.09
N ALA A 77 8.18 -25.93 -45.88
CA ALA A 77 8.17 -27.36 -45.55
C ALA A 77 6.84 -28.04 -45.96
N GLU A 78 6.56 -28.15 -47.27
CA GLU A 78 5.28 -28.69 -47.78
C GLU A 78 5.32 -30.20 -48.03
N THR A 79 6.47 -30.81 -48.32
CA THR A 79 6.54 -32.28 -48.50
C THR A 79 6.47 -33.03 -47.17
N PRO A 80 5.98 -34.28 -47.15
CA PRO A 80 5.94 -35.10 -45.93
C PRO A 80 7.31 -35.33 -45.29
N GLU A 81 8.35 -35.50 -46.09
CA GLU A 81 9.73 -35.80 -45.67
C GLU A 81 10.34 -34.59 -44.95
N VAL A 82 10.18 -33.39 -45.52
CA VAL A 82 10.64 -32.14 -44.88
C VAL A 82 9.83 -31.88 -43.60
N ARG A 83 8.52 -32.10 -43.59
CA ARG A 83 7.71 -31.98 -42.35
C ARG A 83 8.18 -32.91 -41.25
N THR A 84 8.49 -34.17 -41.57
CA THR A 84 9.01 -35.16 -40.63
C THR A 84 10.36 -34.73 -40.04
N LEU A 85 11.25 -34.17 -40.87
CA LEU A 85 12.55 -33.62 -40.43
C LEU A 85 12.40 -32.46 -39.43
N PHE A 86 11.48 -31.52 -39.70
CA PHE A 86 11.17 -30.42 -38.79
C PHE A 86 10.45 -30.89 -37.51
N GLU A 87 9.58 -31.90 -37.59
CA GLU A 87 8.94 -32.50 -36.43
C GLU A 87 9.94 -33.17 -35.50
N ALA A 88 10.87 -33.97 -36.03
CA ALA A 88 11.94 -34.59 -35.26
C ALA A 88 12.84 -33.55 -34.58
N ALA A 89 13.21 -32.48 -35.30
CA ALA A 89 13.96 -31.35 -34.74
C ALA A 89 13.21 -30.66 -33.58
N ARG A 90 11.91 -30.38 -33.76
CA ARG A 90 11.05 -29.76 -32.71
C ARG A 90 10.85 -30.69 -31.50
N ALA A 91 10.82 -32.01 -31.72
CA ALA A 91 10.66 -33.03 -30.68
C ALA A 91 11.96 -33.40 -29.94
N ASN A 92 13.13 -32.97 -30.45
CA ASN A 92 14.45 -33.39 -29.99
C ASN A 92 14.74 -34.89 -30.17
N ASP A 93 14.15 -35.51 -31.20
CA ASP A 93 14.36 -36.92 -31.56
C ASP A 93 15.52 -37.04 -32.57
N GLU A 94 16.71 -37.33 -32.03
CA GLU A 94 17.94 -37.50 -32.82
C GLU A 94 17.87 -38.66 -33.83
N ALA A 95 17.18 -39.75 -33.50
CA ALA A 95 17.11 -40.93 -34.35
C ALA A 95 16.19 -40.67 -35.55
N ALA A 96 15.00 -40.13 -35.29
CA ALA A 96 14.08 -39.71 -36.36
C ALA A 96 14.67 -38.57 -37.21
N PHE A 97 15.37 -37.61 -36.60
CA PHE A 97 16.01 -36.50 -37.30
C PHE A 97 17.09 -37.02 -38.26
N THR A 98 17.99 -37.89 -37.79
CA THR A 98 19.08 -38.43 -38.61
C THR A 98 18.55 -39.29 -39.77
N ALA A 99 17.49 -40.07 -39.53
CA ALA A 99 16.83 -40.85 -40.58
C ALA A 99 16.15 -39.96 -41.65
N ALA A 100 15.44 -38.91 -41.23
CA ALA A 100 14.77 -37.99 -42.13
C ALA A 100 15.75 -37.10 -42.93
N LEU A 101 16.86 -36.67 -42.29
CA LEU A 101 17.86 -35.78 -42.90
C LEU A 101 18.47 -36.36 -44.18
N ALA A 102 18.69 -37.68 -44.20
CA ALA A 102 19.25 -38.38 -45.37
C ALA A 102 18.31 -38.40 -46.59
N GLY A 103 17.00 -38.21 -46.39
CA GLY A 103 15.99 -38.19 -47.45
C GLY A 103 15.69 -36.80 -48.02
N VAL A 104 16.18 -35.73 -47.41
CA VAL A 104 15.87 -34.35 -47.80
C VAL A 104 17.08 -33.71 -48.50
N PRO A 105 17.00 -33.36 -49.80
CA PRO A 105 18.06 -32.64 -50.48
C PRO A 105 18.12 -31.19 -49.98
N HIS A 106 19.32 -30.66 -49.72
CA HIS A 106 19.54 -29.30 -49.21
C HIS A 106 18.64 -28.93 -48.01
N PRO A 107 18.70 -29.69 -46.89
CA PRO A 107 17.75 -29.54 -45.77
C PRO A 107 17.82 -28.18 -45.07
N GLY A 108 18.93 -27.45 -45.23
CA GLY A 108 19.09 -26.08 -44.76
C GLY A 108 18.37 -25.01 -45.56
N ASP A 109 17.84 -25.33 -46.75
CA ASP A 109 17.13 -24.37 -47.62
C ASP A 109 15.61 -24.33 -47.40
N TYR A 110 15.07 -25.13 -46.47
CA TYR A 110 13.63 -25.13 -46.13
C TYR A 110 13.34 -24.36 -44.84
N ALA A 111 12.11 -23.86 -44.72
CA ALA A 111 11.58 -23.28 -43.48
C ALA A 111 10.18 -23.78 -43.10
N ASP A 112 9.94 -23.83 -41.79
CA ASP A 112 8.67 -24.13 -41.13
C ASP A 112 8.19 -22.85 -40.43
N ASP A 113 6.99 -22.37 -40.75
CA ASP A 113 6.49 -21.05 -40.32
C ASP A 113 7.52 -19.91 -40.52
N GLY A 114 8.32 -19.96 -41.59
CA GLY A 114 9.39 -18.99 -41.89
C GLY A 114 10.64 -19.09 -40.99
N ARG A 115 10.79 -20.17 -40.22
CA ARG A 115 12.00 -20.48 -39.45
C ARG A 115 12.81 -21.58 -40.16
N PRO A 116 14.07 -21.33 -40.55
CA PRO A 116 14.89 -22.33 -41.21
C PRO A 116 15.32 -23.42 -40.22
N LEU A 117 15.64 -24.60 -40.73
CA LEU A 117 15.91 -25.79 -39.89
C LEU A 117 17.04 -25.55 -38.87
N LEU A 118 18.07 -24.77 -39.25
CA LEU A 118 19.14 -24.35 -38.35
C LEU A 118 18.61 -23.59 -37.12
N HIS A 119 17.70 -22.64 -37.33
CA HIS A 119 17.11 -21.85 -36.24
C HIS A 119 16.21 -22.73 -35.36
N VAL A 120 15.49 -23.70 -35.95
CA VAL A 120 14.65 -24.64 -35.20
C VAL A 120 15.48 -25.53 -34.26
N LEU A 121 16.65 -26.02 -34.69
CA LEU A 121 17.56 -26.79 -33.83
C LEU A 121 18.14 -25.96 -32.68
N LEU A 122 18.44 -24.68 -32.93
CA LEU A 122 18.98 -23.75 -31.94
C LEU A 122 17.94 -23.24 -30.93
N MET A 123 16.64 -23.46 -31.17
CA MET A 123 15.58 -23.11 -30.23
C MET A 123 15.22 -24.31 -29.31
N PRO A 124 14.76 -24.06 -28.07
CA PRO A 124 14.27 -25.11 -27.17
C PRO A 124 13.01 -25.81 -27.72
N PRO A 125 12.65 -27.01 -27.22
CA PRO A 125 11.48 -27.76 -27.70
C PRO A 125 10.19 -26.96 -27.46
N ARG A 126 9.18 -27.09 -28.34
CA ARG A 126 7.90 -26.32 -28.20
C ARG A 126 7.23 -26.52 -26.83
N GLY A 127 7.41 -27.68 -26.18
CA GLY A 127 6.85 -27.99 -24.86
C GLY A 127 7.62 -27.40 -23.67
N LEU A 128 8.86 -26.93 -23.86
CA LEU A 128 9.65 -26.33 -22.79
C LEU A 128 9.23 -24.86 -22.60
N ARG A 129 8.18 -24.61 -21.81
CA ARG A 129 7.69 -23.29 -21.40
C ARG A 129 7.03 -23.34 -20.03
N SER A 130 7.06 -22.23 -19.31
CA SER A 130 6.21 -22.03 -18.12
C SER A 130 4.83 -21.51 -18.52
N LYS A 131 3.85 -21.69 -17.61
CA LYS A 131 2.58 -20.93 -17.61
C LYS A 131 2.74 -19.52 -17.02
N HIS A 132 3.82 -19.27 -16.29
CA HIS A 132 4.15 -17.99 -15.67
C HIS A 132 5.09 -17.18 -16.59
N VAL A 133 4.94 -15.86 -16.56
CA VAL A 133 5.90 -14.93 -17.19
C VAL A 133 7.18 -14.84 -16.34
N TYR A 134 8.28 -14.37 -16.93
CA TYR A 134 9.63 -14.44 -16.33
C TYR A 134 9.73 -13.92 -14.89
N TRP A 135 9.07 -12.79 -14.58
CA TRP A 135 9.13 -12.15 -13.26
C TRP A 135 8.24 -12.81 -12.19
N ASP A 136 7.20 -13.55 -12.60
CA ASP A 136 6.29 -14.28 -11.70
C ASP A 136 6.62 -15.78 -11.61
N MET A 137 7.74 -16.22 -12.22
CA MET A 137 8.09 -17.63 -12.30
C MET A 137 8.62 -18.18 -10.97
N PRO A 138 8.03 -19.26 -10.41
CA PRO A 138 8.55 -19.92 -9.22
C PRO A 138 10.00 -20.41 -9.40
N LYS A 139 10.83 -20.30 -8.35
CA LYS A 139 12.27 -20.62 -8.41
C LYS A 139 12.54 -22.10 -8.73
N ASP A 140 11.68 -22.99 -8.25
CA ASP A 140 11.67 -24.42 -8.50
C ASP A 140 11.26 -24.73 -9.96
N GLU A 141 10.26 -24.05 -10.51
CA GLU A 141 9.90 -24.17 -11.93
C GLU A 141 11.02 -23.66 -12.85
N ALA A 142 11.63 -22.53 -12.49
CA ALA A 142 12.80 -21.97 -13.18
C ALA A 142 14.05 -22.86 -13.08
N ALA A 143 14.18 -23.69 -12.03
CA ALA A 143 15.22 -24.73 -11.95
C ALA A 143 14.88 -25.91 -12.88
N ARG A 144 13.66 -26.46 -12.78
CA ARG A 144 13.19 -27.57 -13.60
C ARG A 144 13.37 -27.31 -15.10
N LEU A 145 12.96 -26.13 -15.59
CA LEU A 145 13.10 -25.75 -17.00
C LEU A 145 14.56 -25.63 -17.47
N ARG A 146 15.49 -25.22 -16.60
CA ARG A 146 16.93 -25.19 -16.92
C ARG A 146 17.50 -26.61 -17.00
N ASP A 147 17.11 -27.50 -16.10
CA ASP A 147 17.59 -28.89 -16.10
C ASP A 147 17.01 -29.70 -17.27
N GLU A 148 15.72 -29.54 -17.59
CA GLU A 148 15.09 -30.08 -18.82
C GLU A 148 15.80 -29.59 -20.08
N HIS A 149 16.12 -28.28 -20.16
CA HIS A 149 16.87 -27.72 -21.28
C HIS A 149 18.27 -28.33 -21.40
N ARG A 150 19.02 -28.37 -20.29
CA ARG A 150 20.37 -28.92 -20.22
C ARG A 150 20.40 -30.39 -20.64
N ALA A 151 19.39 -31.18 -20.25
CA ALA A 151 19.24 -32.57 -20.68
C ALA A 151 18.98 -32.73 -22.19
N ALA A 152 18.39 -31.73 -22.85
CA ALA A 152 18.12 -31.76 -24.29
C ALA A 152 19.33 -31.38 -25.16
N LEU A 153 20.31 -30.63 -24.63
CA LEU A 153 21.46 -30.12 -25.38
C LEU A 153 22.33 -31.20 -26.08
N PRO A 154 22.62 -32.39 -25.51
CA PRO A 154 23.48 -33.37 -26.17
C PRO A 154 22.90 -33.89 -27.50
N ALA A 155 21.58 -34.14 -27.54
CA ALA A 155 20.90 -34.56 -28.77
C ALA A 155 20.85 -33.42 -29.80
N ARG A 156 20.50 -32.20 -29.36
CA ARG A 156 20.59 -30.99 -30.22
C ARG A 156 21.96 -30.82 -30.86
N THR A 157 23.02 -30.99 -30.07
CA THR A 157 24.39 -30.81 -30.53
C THR A 157 24.76 -31.82 -31.63
N ARG A 158 24.32 -33.08 -31.52
CA ARG A 158 24.54 -34.10 -32.57
C ARG A 158 23.68 -33.86 -33.81
N MET A 159 22.40 -33.48 -33.66
CA MET A 159 21.55 -33.07 -34.79
C MET A 159 22.10 -31.83 -35.52
N LEU A 160 22.62 -30.85 -34.79
CA LEU A 160 23.29 -29.68 -35.35
C LEU A 160 24.55 -30.07 -36.11
N ALA A 161 25.38 -30.98 -35.58
CA ALA A 161 26.57 -31.47 -36.29
C ALA A 161 26.20 -32.13 -37.63
N ALA A 162 25.15 -32.96 -37.64
CA ALA A 162 24.63 -33.59 -38.84
C ALA A 162 24.11 -32.56 -39.86
N LEU A 163 23.40 -31.52 -39.42
CA LEU A 163 22.95 -30.44 -40.31
C LEU A 163 24.13 -29.60 -40.85
N LEU A 164 25.09 -29.23 -40.01
CA LEU A 164 26.25 -28.43 -40.44
C LEU A 164 27.09 -29.13 -41.51
N ALA A 165 27.12 -30.48 -41.51
CA ALA A 165 27.75 -31.26 -42.58
C ALA A 165 27.08 -31.03 -43.97
N THR A 166 25.81 -30.62 -44.02
CA THR A 166 25.11 -30.27 -45.28
C THR A 166 25.31 -28.81 -45.71
N LYS A 167 26.13 -28.02 -44.99
CA LYS A 167 26.44 -26.61 -45.27
C LYS A 167 25.21 -25.70 -45.41
N PRO A 168 24.35 -25.59 -44.39
CA PRO A 168 23.23 -24.64 -44.38
C PRO A 168 23.75 -23.18 -44.40
N ALA A 169 22.87 -22.23 -44.72
CA ALA A 169 23.17 -20.82 -44.51
C ALA A 169 23.28 -20.53 -42.99
N LEU A 170 24.41 -19.96 -42.57
CA LEU A 170 24.73 -19.75 -41.15
C LEU A 170 24.39 -18.34 -40.63
N ASN A 171 24.30 -17.38 -41.55
CA ASN A 171 24.27 -15.94 -41.25
C ASN A 171 22.89 -15.31 -41.51
N ASP A 172 21.91 -16.10 -41.96
CA ASP A 172 20.58 -15.59 -42.27
C ASP A 172 19.83 -15.18 -40.98
N ALA A 173 19.06 -14.10 -41.06
CA ALA A 173 18.04 -13.74 -40.08
C ALA A 173 16.68 -13.83 -40.76
N THR A 174 15.63 -14.29 -40.05
CA THR A 174 14.26 -14.31 -40.60
C THR A 174 13.30 -13.52 -39.73
N TYR A 175 12.24 -12.96 -40.32
CA TYR A 175 11.23 -12.18 -39.61
C TYR A 175 10.65 -12.91 -38.37
N GLN A 176 10.54 -14.23 -38.43
CA GLN A 176 9.96 -15.08 -37.38
C GLN A 176 10.97 -15.51 -36.31
N SER A 177 12.27 -15.34 -36.55
CA SER A 177 13.34 -15.56 -35.57
C SER A 177 13.91 -14.26 -35.01
N ARG A 178 13.90 -13.18 -35.82
CA ARG A 178 14.51 -11.85 -35.63
C ARG A 178 16.01 -11.86 -35.30
N ARG A 179 16.65 -13.02 -35.36
CA ARG A 179 17.97 -13.28 -34.78
C ARG A 179 18.77 -14.22 -35.66
N THR A 180 20.08 -14.05 -35.64
CA THR A 180 21.05 -14.91 -36.34
C THR A 180 21.28 -16.22 -35.57
N ALA A 181 21.90 -17.22 -36.20
CA ALA A 181 22.25 -18.48 -35.55
C ALA A 181 23.08 -18.27 -34.26
N LEU A 182 24.06 -17.35 -34.28
CA LEU A 182 24.89 -17.04 -33.09
C LEU A 182 24.08 -16.32 -31.99
N GLN A 183 23.14 -15.44 -32.34
CA GLN A 183 22.24 -14.80 -31.37
C GLN A 183 21.27 -15.79 -30.72
N LEU A 184 20.75 -16.77 -31.48
CA LEU A 184 19.95 -17.86 -30.93
C LEU A 184 20.78 -18.78 -30.03
N ALA A 185 22.02 -19.09 -30.43
CA ALA A 185 22.96 -19.86 -29.60
C ALA A 185 23.27 -19.15 -28.27
N LEU A 186 23.39 -17.81 -28.25
CA LEU A 186 23.57 -17.05 -27.01
C LEU A 186 22.36 -17.10 -26.06
N LEU A 187 21.14 -17.28 -26.58
CA LEU A 187 19.93 -17.40 -25.75
C LEU A 187 19.70 -18.82 -25.21
N TYR A 188 19.99 -19.84 -26.02
CA TYR A 188 19.50 -21.21 -25.83
C TYR A 188 20.53 -22.32 -26.11
N GLY A 189 21.76 -21.96 -26.43
CA GLY A 189 22.80 -22.90 -26.86
C GLY A 189 23.72 -23.35 -25.73
N SER A 190 24.95 -23.68 -26.11
CA SER A 190 26.04 -24.05 -25.23
C SER A 190 27.37 -23.56 -25.82
N PRO A 191 28.48 -23.57 -25.07
CA PRO A 191 29.80 -23.25 -25.61
C PRO A 191 30.15 -24.10 -26.84
N GLN A 192 29.87 -25.41 -26.77
CA GLN A 192 30.12 -26.35 -27.86
C GLN A 192 29.30 -26.03 -29.13
N ILE A 193 28.05 -25.57 -28.98
CA ILE A 193 27.21 -25.14 -30.11
C ILE A 193 27.79 -23.87 -30.77
N VAL A 194 28.27 -22.91 -29.98
CA VAL A 194 28.92 -21.70 -30.50
C VAL A 194 30.23 -22.05 -31.21
N ASP A 195 31.07 -22.89 -30.61
CA ASP A 195 32.31 -23.38 -31.23
C ASP A 195 32.04 -24.08 -32.57
N MET A 196 30.99 -24.91 -32.66
CA MET A 196 30.60 -25.59 -33.89
C MET A 196 30.12 -24.62 -34.99
N LEU A 197 29.32 -23.61 -34.64
CA LEU A 197 28.86 -22.59 -35.60
C LEU A 197 30.03 -21.76 -36.13
N LEU A 198 30.94 -21.33 -35.25
CA LEU A 198 32.14 -20.57 -35.63
C LEU A 198 33.10 -21.42 -36.47
N ALA A 199 33.32 -22.69 -36.12
CA ALA A 199 34.13 -23.62 -36.91
C ALA A 199 33.52 -23.94 -38.28
N ALA A 200 32.19 -23.88 -38.43
CA ALA A 200 31.50 -24.00 -39.70
C ALA A 200 31.56 -22.72 -40.56
N GLY A 201 32.03 -21.59 -40.00
CA GLY A 201 32.18 -20.31 -40.71
C GLY A 201 31.05 -19.29 -40.48
N ALA A 202 30.28 -19.40 -39.39
CA ALA A 202 29.34 -18.35 -39.00
C ALA A 202 30.10 -17.06 -38.67
N ASP A 203 29.62 -15.91 -39.18
CA ASP A 203 30.30 -14.63 -38.95
C ASP A 203 29.96 -14.09 -37.54
N PRO A 204 30.96 -13.92 -36.64
CA PRO A 204 30.74 -13.38 -35.30
C PRO A 204 30.29 -11.92 -35.28
N ASN A 205 30.22 -11.25 -36.44
CA ASN A 205 29.75 -9.88 -36.62
C ASN A 205 28.46 -9.78 -37.45
N GLN A 206 27.83 -10.90 -37.82
CA GLN A 206 26.56 -10.86 -38.56
C GLN A 206 25.46 -10.21 -37.72
N ALA A 207 24.91 -9.10 -38.22
CA ALA A 207 23.82 -8.39 -37.57
C ALA A 207 22.47 -9.12 -37.74
N GLY A 208 21.62 -9.00 -36.71
CA GLY A 208 20.21 -9.42 -36.75
C GLY A 208 19.28 -8.32 -37.26
N ASP A 209 17.97 -8.54 -37.08
CA ASP A 209 16.87 -7.66 -37.56
C ASP A 209 16.97 -6.22 -36.97
N GLU A 210 17.42 -6.12 -35.73
CA GLU A 210 17.60 -4.87 -34.97
C GLU A 210 18.96 -4.19 -35.28
N GLY A 211 19.70 -4.64 -36.30
CA GLY A 211 21.03 -4.13 -36.68
C GLY A 211 22.16 -4.46 -35.71
N ARG A 212 21.86 -5.13 -34.59
CA ARG A 212 22.81 -5.53 -33.55
C ARG A 212 23.62 -6.76 -33.95
N LYS A 213 24.93 -6.73 -33.70
CA LYS A 213 25.83 -7.90 -33.78
C LYS A 213 25.60 -8.87 -32.60
N PRO A 214 26.12 -10.11 -32.61
CA PRO A 214 25.89 -11.07 -31.52
C PRO A 214 26.35 -10.58 -30.13
N LEU A 215 27.55 -9.97 -30.05
CA LEU A 215 28.08 -9.42 -28.79
C LEU A 215 27.37 -8.14 -28.34
N GLU A 216 26.93 -7.30 -29.27
CA GLU A 216 26.12 -6.11 -28.96
C GLU A 216 24.74 -6.51 -28.44
N PHE A 217 24.07 -7.43 -29.14
CA PHE A 217 22.78 -7.99 -28.73
C PHE A 217 22.82 -8.51 -27.28
N LEU A 218 23.81 -9.34 -26.95
CA LEU A 218 23.98 -9.91 -25.61
C LEU A 218 24.05 -8.86 -24.50
N LEU A 219 24.69 -7.72 -24.78
CA LEU A 219 24.99 -6.67 -23.79
C LEU A 219 23.92 -5.57 -23.78
N ASP A 220 22.92 -5.64 -24.65
CA ASP A 220 21.85 -4.65 -24.77
C ASP A 220 20.54 -5.13 -24.11
N ARG A 221 19.62 -4.19 -23.88
CA ARG A 221 18.27 -4.45 -23.33
C ARG A 221 17.44 -5.34 -24.25
N ASP A 222 17.76 -5.39 -25.53
CA ASP A 222 17.16 -6.30 -26.50
C ASP A 222 17.31 -7.78 -26.08
N PHE A 223 18.39 -8.17 -25.37
CA PHE A 223 18.57 -9.52 -24.79
C PHE A 223 17.70 -9.76 -23.55
N GLU A 224 17.58 -8.77 -22.67
CA GLU A 224 16.68 -8.80 -21.51
C GLU A 224 15.22 -8.98 -21.97
N PHE A 225 14.79 -8.19 -22.95
CA PHE A 225 13.48 -8.28 -23.56
C PHE A 225 13.26 -9.64 -24.25
N ALA A 226 14.27 -10.14 -24.99
CA ALA A 226 14.21 -11.45 -25.63
C ALA A 226 13.88 -12.57 -24.64
N ILE A 227 14.54 -12.62 -23.48
CA ILE A 227 14.28 -13.63 -22.45
C ILE A 227 12.89 -13.42 -21.84
N ARG A 228 12.57 -12.17 -21.42
CA ARG A 228 11.31 -11.85 -20.75
C ARG A 228 10.06 -12.25 -21.53
N MET A 229 10.09 -12.19 -22.85
CA MET A 229 8.95 -12.53 -23.72
C MET A 229 8.81 -14.03 -24.04
N THR A 230 9.70 -14.91 -23.55
CA THR A 230 9.73 -16.34 -23.97
C THR A 230 9.02 -17.32 -23.04
N TYR A 231 8.52 -16.88 -21.88
CA TYR A 231 7.98 -17.77 -20.82
C TYR A 231 9.01 -18.81 -20.35
N LEU A 232 10.29 -18.45 -20.40
CA LEU A 232 11.43 -19.26 -19.97
C LEU A 232 12.30 -18.46 -18.99
N PRO A 233 12.98 -19.11 -18.05
CA PRO A 233 14.07 -18.48 -17.30
C PRO A 233 15.28 -18.26 -18.22
N ARG A 234 16.30 -17.54 -17.75
CA ARG A 234 17.62 -17.52 -18.43
C ARG A 234 18.19 -18.94 -18.44
N LEU A 235 18.32 -19.54 -19.62
CA LEU A 235 18.68 -20.96 -19.79
C LEU A 235 20.19 -21.21 -19.73
N VAL A 236 21.00 -20.31 -20.28
CA VAL A 236 22.47 -20.38 -20.23
C VAL A 236 22.97 -19.81 -18.90
N ASP A 237 23.81 -20.58 -18.19
CA ASP A 237 24.43 -20.14 -16.94
C ASP A 237 25.66 -19.25 -17.16
N ARG A 238 26.13 -18.57 -16.08
CA ARG A 238 27.22 -17.58 -16.19
C ARG A 238 28.56 -18.19 -16.67
N PRO A 239 28.98 -19.38 -16.20
CA PRO A 239 30.20 -20.03 -16.71
C PRO A 239 30.11 -20.39 -18.19
N ASP A 240 28.97 -20.91 -18.67
CA ASP A 240 28.80 -21.20 -20.10
C ASP A 240 28.79 -19.92 -20.94
N MET A 241 28.08 -18.88 -20.48
CA MET A 241 28.05 -17.59 -21.16
C MET A 241 29.46 -16.96 -21.26
N ALA A 242 30.28 -17.08 -20.21
CA ALA A 242 31.67 -16.60 -20.23
C ALA A 242 32.49 -17.27 -21.35
N ARG A 243 32.36 -18.60 -21.51
CA ARG A 243 33.03 -19.35 -22.59
C ARG A 243 32.51 -18.98 -23.97
N MET A 244 31.20 -18.77 -24.13
CA MET A 244 30.59 -18.37 -25.40
C MET A 244 31.05 -16.97 -25.84
N VAL A 245 31.14 -16.02 -24.91
CA VAL A 245 31.71 -14.68 -25.19
C VAL A 245 33.19 -14.77 -25.56
N GLN A 246 33.99 -15.58 -24.85
CA GLN A 246 35.41 -15.80 -25.21
C GLN A 246 35.56 -16.41 -26.60
N ALA A 247 34.71 -17.36 -27.00
CA ALA A 247 34.73 -17.97 -28.33
C ALA A 247 34.44 -16.93 -29.43
N LEU A 248 33.41 -16.08 -29.24
CA LEU A 248 33.10 -14.97 -30.15
C LEU A 248 34.27 -13.98 -30.28
N LEU A 249 34.86 -13.55 -29.16
CA LEU A 249 36.01 -12.63 -29.15
C LEU A 249 37.21 -13.25 -29.88
N LYS A 250 37.51 -14.53 -29.63
CA LYS A 250 38.58 -15.28 -30.30
C LYS A 250 38.36 -15.45 -31.81
N ALA A 251 37.10 -15.53 -32.24
CA ALA A 251 36.73 -15.58 -33.66
C ALA A 251 36.76 -14.22 -34.38
N GLY A 252 37.01 -13.11 -33.66
CA GLY A 252 37.05 -11.77 -34.23
C GLY A 252 35.73 -11.00 -34.15
N ALA A 253 34.89 -11.28 -33.15
CA ALA A 253 33.80 -10.37 -32.79
C ALA A 253 34.37 -8.96 -32.51
N GLN A 254 33.83 -7.97 -33.21
CA GLN A 254 34.25 -6.58 -33.08
C GLN A 254 33.84 -5.99 -31.73
N ARG A 255 34.55 -4.92 -31.34
CA ARG A 255 34.19 -4.08 -30.19
C ARG A 255 32.72 -3.62 -30.32
N PRO A 256 31.87 -3.86 -29.31
CA PRO A 256 30.45 -3.53 -29.39
C PRO A 256 30.22 -2.01 -29.36
N PHE A 257 29.09 -1.57 -29.90
CA PHE A 257 28.61 -0.18 -29.90
C PHE A 257 29.50 0.83 -30.65
N LEU A 258 30.37 0.35 -31.55
CA LEU A 258 31.32 1.21 -32.28
C LEU A 258 30.62 2.37 -33.02
N GLY A 259 29.47 2.12 -33.63
CA GLY A 259 28.69 3.15 -34.34
C GLY A 259 28.07 4.25 -33.44
N LEU A 260 28.03 4.05 -32.11
CA LEU A 260 27.63 5.09 -31.16
C LEU A 260 28.81 5.98 -30.72
N ASP A 261 30.04 5.47 -30.78
CA ASP A 261 31.25 6.26 -30.46
C ASP A 261 31.56 7.30 -31.55
N ASP A 262 31.23 7.01 -32.81
CA ASP A 262 31.49 7.88 -33.98
C ASP A 262 30.39 8.93 -34.24
N ALA A 263 29.32 8.95 -33.44
CA ALA A 263 28.20 9.88 -33.60
C ALA A 263 28.61 11.32 -33.26
N LYS A 264 28.40 12.26 -34.19
CA LYS A 264 28.79 13.67 -34.01
C LYS A 264 28.12 14.28 -32.76
N PRO A 265 28.86 15.06 -31.94
CA PRO A 265 28.33 15.67 -30.72
C PRO A 265 27.34 16.79 -31.05
N GLY A 266 26.05 16.44 -31.10
CA GLY A 266 24.98 17.38 -31.47
C GLY A 266 23.58 17.05 -30.93
N GLY A 267 23.44 16.09 -30.01
CA GLY A 267 22.12 15.65 -29.49
C GLY A 267 22.11 15.17 -28.03
N ALA A 268 23.24 14.71 -27.51
CA ALA A 268 23.47 14.46 -26.09
C ALA A 268 24.87 14.96 -25.73
N SER A 269 25.09 15.33 -24.46
CA SER A 269 26.43 15.69 -23.98
C SER A 269 27.41 14.55 -24.25
N ALA A 270 28.59 14.87 -24.79
CA ALA A 270 29.69 13.92 -24.80
C ALA A 270 29.91 13.47 -23.35
N LEU A 271 29.68 12.18 -23.09
CA LEU A 271 29.89 11.62 -21.77
C LEU A 271 31.36 11.87 -21.43
N THR A 272 31.60 12.52 -20.30
CA THR A 272 32.95 12.71 -19.77
C THR A 272 33.16 11.77 -18.60
N ASP A 273 34.40 11.36 -18.39
CA ASP A 273 34.73 10.65 -17.17
C ASP A 273 34.73 11.60 -15.97
N ALA A 274 34.86 11.04 -14.77
CA ALA A 274 34.92 11.83 -13.54
C ALA A 274 36.14 12.78 -13.48
N ALA A 275 37.12 12.64 -14.37
CA ALA A 275 38.26 13.53 -14.56
C ALA A 275 38.09 14.52 -15.74
N GLY A 276 36.99 14.45 -16.50
CA GLY A 276 36.66 15.35 -17.62
C GLY A 276 37.03 14.83 -19.02
N GLU A 277 37.57 13.61 -19.15
CA GLU A 277 38.01 13.06 -20.44
C GLU A 277 36.84 12.52 -21.29
N PRO A 278 36.82 12.70 -22.62
CA PRO A 278 35.76 12.19 -23.49
C PRO A 278 35.67 10.65 -23.44
N ARG A 279 34.52 10.14 -23.00
CA ARG A 279 34.22 8.70 -22.91
C ARG A 279 33.54 8.16 -24.16
N ARG A 280 33.84 6.90 -24.40
CA ARG A 280 33.20 6.05 -25.39
C ARG A 280 31.93 5.45 -24.80
N MET A 281 30.84 5.46 -25.56
CA MET A 281 29.53 4.94 -25.13
C MET A 281 29.60 3.44 -24.84
N ALA A 282 30.39 2.70 -25.61
CA ALA A 282 30.57 1.26 -25.41
C ALA A 282 31.10 0.91 -24.00
N ASP A 283 31.95 1.74 -23.41
CA ASP A 283 32.56 1.49 -22.10
C ASP A 283 31.50 1.56 -20.97
N PHE A 284 30.46 2.35 -21.16
CA PHE A 284 29.32 2.43 -20.23
C PHE A 284 28.33 1.28 -20.44
N LEU A 285 27.90 1.04 -21.69
CA LEU A 285 26.83 0.08 -21.99
C LEU A 285 27.24 -1.39 -21.84
N SER A 286 28.54 -1.72 -21.89
CA SER A 286 28.97 -3.13 -21.97
C SER A 286 29.36 -3.78 -20.65
N TRP A 287 29.99 -3.07 -19.72
CA TRP A 287 30.70 -3.71 -18.61
C TRP A 287 29.79 -4.26 -17.52
N ASN A 288 28.74 -3.52 -17.13
CA ASN A 288 27.78 -4.01 -16.14
C ASN A 288 26.96 -5.20 -16.66
N PRO A 289 26.39 -5.17 -17.90
CA PRO A 289 25.79 -6.34 -18.51
C PRO A 289 26.73 -7.55 -18.62
N LEU A 290 28.00 -7.34 -19.00
CA LEU A 290 28.98 -8.42 -19.09
C LEU A 290 29.24 -9.08 -17.74
N VAL A 291 29.46 -8.30 -16.69
CA VAL A 291 29.68 -8.80 -15.31
C VAL A 291 28.45 -9.52 -14.75
N GLU A 292 27.25 -9.07 -15.10
CA GLU A 292 26.01 -9.73 -14.69
C GLU A 292 25.77 -11.06 -15.42
N LEU A 293 26.12 -11.13 -16.70
CA LEU A 293 25.85 -12.29 -17.55
C LEU A 293 26.91 -13.39 -17.45
N THR A 294 28.15 -13.05 -17.12
CA THR A 294 29.31 -13.95 -17.16
C THR A 294 29.94 -14.19 -15.77
N GLU A 295 30.92 -15.09 -15.68
CA GLU A 295 31.64 -15.43 -14.45
C GLU A 295 33.14 -15.60 -14.74
N GLY A 296 33.98 -15.19 -13.78
CA GLY A 296 35.44 -15.30 -13.90
C GLY A 296 36.14 -14.14 -14.61
N GLY A 297 37.43 -13.96 -14.32
CA GLY A 297 38.22 -12.82 -14.82
C GLY A 297 38.72 -12.93 -16.27
N ASP A 298 38.81 -14.13 -16.84
CA ASP A 298 39.38 -14.33 -18.18
C ASP A 298 38.53 -13.70 -19.29
N VAL A 299 37.20 -13.75 -19.18
CA VAL A 299 36.29 -13.11 -20.14
C VAL A 299 36.39 -11.58 -20.05
N LEU A 300 36.61 -11.02 -18.85
CA LEU A 300 36.78 -9.59 -18.64
C LEU A 300 38.11 -9.08 -19.21
N ARG A 301 39.20 -9.85 -19.02
CA ARG A 301 40.51 -9.56 -19.65
C ARG A 301 40.44 -9.69 -21.18
N ALA A 302 39.77 -10.70 -21.71
CA ALA A 302 39.54 -10.83 -23.16
C ALA A 302 38.69 -9.69 -23.72
N PHE A 303 37.69 -9.22 -22.98
CA PHE A 303 36.86 -8.09 -23.38
C PHE A 303 37.63 -6.76 -23.36
N ALA A 304 38.42 -6.49 -22.32
CA ALA A 304 39.32 -5.32 -22.25
C ALA A 304 40.30 -5.26 -23.43
N ALA A 305 40.76 -6.42 -23.94
CA ALA A 305 41.64 -6.50 -25.10
C ALA A 305 41.00 -5.98 -26.41
N THR A 306 39.67 -5.82 -26.46
CA THR A 306 38.99 -5.14 -27.59
C THR A 306 39.22 -3.62 -27.60
N GLY A 307 39.80 -3.05 -26.54
CA GLY A 307 39.95 -1.60 -26.36
C GLY A 307 38.76 -0.94 -25.67
N THR A 308 37.86 -1.72 -25.05
CA THR A 308 36.90 -1.23 -24.06
C THR A 308 37.55 -1.14 -22.68
N ARG A 309 36.99 -0.29 -21.80
CA ARG A 309 37.42 -0.16 -20.39
C ARG A 309 36.23 -0.06 -19.45
N PRO A 310 36.32 -0.52 -18.19
CA PRO A 310 35.26 -0.29 -17.22
C PRO A 310 34.97 1.21 -17.08
N ALA A 311 33.71 1.61 -17.20
CA ALA A 311 33.28 2.99 -16.94
C ALA A 311 32.87 3.21 -15.48
N PHE A 312 33.03 4.45 -15.01
CA PHE A 312 32.70 4.89 -13.64
C PHE A 312 32.06 6.27 -13.68
N ASP A 313 30.74 6.34 -13.66
CA ASP A 313 29.98 7.57 -13.45
C ASP A 313 29.56 7.66 -11.96
N ASN A 314 28.47 8.37 -11.66
CA ASN A 314 27.93 8.40 -10.29
C ASN A 314 26.99 7.21 -9.99
N GLU A 315 26.98 6.17 -10.83
CA GLU A 315 26.18 4.95 -10.66
C GLU A 315 27.06 3.74 -10.25
N LEU A 316 26.50 2.54 -10.41
CA LEU A 316 27.09 1.27 -9.99
C LEU A 316 28.34 0.90 -10.80
N SER A 317 29.48 0.74 -10.13
CA SER A 317 30.70 0.23 -10.74
C SER A 317 30.64 -1.28 -11.06
N PRO A 318 31.33 -1.75 -12.12
CA PRO A 318 31.39 -3.19 -12.44
C PRO A 318 32.00 -4.04 -11.31
N LEU A 319 32.96 -3.50 -10.54
CA LEU A 319 33.52 -4.18 -9.38
C LEU A 319 32.47 -4.36 -8.27
N ALA A 320 31.67 -3.33 -7.98
CA ALA A 320 30.60 -3.41 -7.00
C ALA A 320 29.47 -4.35 -7.46
N LEU A 321 29.14 -4.40 -8.76
CA LEU A 321 28.19 -5.38 -9.30
C LEU A 321 28.71 -6.83 -9.20
N ALA A 322 30.00 -7.06 -9.49
CA ALA A 322 30.62 -8.38 -9.30
C ALA A 322 30.57 -8.80 -7.82
N ALA A 323 30.86 -7.87 -6.91
CA ALA A 323 30.86 -8.10 -5.47
C ALA A 323 29.45 -8.35 -4.91
N TYR A 324 28.45 -7.57 -5.33
CA TYR A 324 27.03 -7.76 -4.99
C TYR A 324 26.46 -9.10 -5.45
N THR A 325 26.92 -9.60 -6.61
CA THR A 325 26.38 -10.81 -7.24
C THR A 325 27.20 -12.08 -6.99
N GLY A 326 28.16 -12.03 -6.08
CA GLY A 326 28.95 -13.18 -5.66
C GLY A 326 29.99 -13.66 -6.68
N ASN A 327 30.31 -12.86 -7.70
CA ASN A 327 31.22 -13.22 -8.79
C ASN A 327 32.69 -13.11 -8.35
N ALA A 328 33.09 -13.94 -7.39
CA ALA A 328 34.42 -13.94 -6.78
C ALA A 328 35.55 -14.11 -7.81
N GLY A 329 35.32 -14.85 -8.90
CA GLY A 329 36.29 -15.01 -9.98
C GLY A 329 36.52 -13.75 -10.83
N ALA A 330 35.55 -12.83 -10.89
CA ALA A 330 35.70 -11.54 -11.58
C ALA A 330 36.39 -10.47 -10.72
N VAL A 331 36.24 -10.53 -9.39
CA VAL A 331 36.72 -9.50 -8.45
C VAL A 331 38.21 -9.18 -8.62
N PRO A 332 39.16 -10.15 -8.63
CA PRO A 332 40.58 -9.85 -8.82
C PRO A 332 40.89 -9.18 -10.16
N ALA A 333 40.31 -9.67 -11.27
CA ALA A 333 40.52 -9.09 -12.59
C ALA A 333 39.92 -7.68 -12.69
N LEU A 334 38.81 -7.40 -12.02
CA LEU A 334 38.27 -6.05 -11.92
C LEU A 334 39.16 -5.15 -11.04
N MET A 335 39.72 -5.65 -9.93
CA MET A 335 40.69 -4.88 -9.13
C MET A 335 41.96 -4.48 -9.92
N GLU A 336 42.35 -5.24 -10.94
CA GLU A 336 43.42 -4.89 -11.90
C GLU A 336 42.97 -3.84 -12.94
N LEU A 337 41.70 -3.88 -13.35
CA LEU A 337 41.15 -3.08 -14.46
C LEU A 337 40.46 -1.77 -14.01
N VAL A 338 40.05 -1.66 -12.74
CA VAL A 338 39.41 -0.47 -12.16
C VAL A 338 40.42 0.38 -11.37
N PRO A 339 40.31 1.72 -11.37
CA PRO A 339 41.14 2.55 -10.50
C PRO A 339 40.73 2.32 -9.03
N ARG A 340 41.72 2.38 -8.14
CA ARG A 340 41.51 2.28 -6.68
C ARG A 340 40.52 3.32 -6.15
N THR A 341 40.52 4.50 -6.76
CA THR A 341 39.75 5.68 -6.35
C THR A 341 39.20 6.46 -7.55
N MET A 342 38.08 7.15 -7.35
CA MET A 342 37.43 8.00 -8.37
C MET A 342 36.96 9.33 -7.75
N PRO A 343 36.85 10.44 -8.50
CA PRO A 343 36.22 11.66 -8.01
C PRO A 343 34.77 11.42 -7.56
N ALA A 344 34.41 11.97 -6.40
CA ALA A 344 33.08 11.83 -5.82
C ALA A 344 32.13 12.91 -6.35
N SER A 345 31.02 12.48 -6.96
CA SER A 345 29.89 13.35 -7.28
C SER A 345 28.50 12.70 -7.06
N GLY A 346 28.47 11.53 -6.40
CA GLY A 346 27.26 10.91 -5.88
C GLY A 346 26.97 11.32 -4.41
N HIS A 347 25.70 11.28 -4.01
CA HIS A 347 25.21 11.52 -2.64
C HIS A 347 25.63 12.87 -1.98
N GLY A 348 26.08 13.85 -2.78
CA GLY A 348 26.47 15.18 -2.29
C GLY A 348 27.86 15.26 -1.67
N GLU A 349 28.62 14.16 -1.64
CA GLU A 349 30.01 14.13 -1.19
C GLU A 349 30.91 14.84 -2.22
N LYS A 350 31.73 15.79 -1.76
CA LYS A 350 32.81 16.40 -2.57
C LYS A 350 34.14 15.78 -2.16
N GLY A 351 34.86 15.14 -3.08
CA GLY A 351 36.16 14.57 -2.77
C GLY A 351 36.56 13.41 -3.67
N VAL A 352 37.17 12.38 -3.08
CA VAL A 352 37.64 11.17 -3.75
C VAL A 352 37.01 9.96 -3.05
N ARG A 353 36.32 9.12 -3.82
CA ARG A 353 35.67 7.88 -3.40
C ARG A 353 36.59 6.68 -3.60
N ASP A 354 36.57 5.75 -2.67
CA ASP A 354 37.27 4.46 -2.69
C ASP A 354 36.39 3.39 -3.36
N VAL A 355 36.83 2.86 -4.51
CA VAL A 355 36.04 1.95 -5.36
C VAL A 355 35.98 0.53 -4.77
N TRP A 356 37.00 0.11 -4.01
CA TRP A 356 37.01 -1.23 -3.41
C TRP A 356 36.18 -1.26 -2.13
N LEU A 357 36.15 -0.17 -1.37
CA LEU A 357 35.23 -0.01 -0.23
C LEU A 357 33.78 0.05 -0.70
N ASP A 358 33.49 0.74 -1.82
CA ASP A 358 32.17 0.74 -2.45
C ASP A 358 31.74 -0.70 -2.83
N ALA A 359 32.65 -1.47 -3.43
CA ALA A 359 32.40 -2.87 -3.74
C ALA A 359 32.30 -3.77 -2.49
N ALA A 360 33.04 -3.48 -1.41
CA ALA A 360 32.91 -4.19 -0.14
C ALA A 360 31.54 -3.93 0.51
N GLN A 361 31.02 -2.69 0.43
CA GLN A 361 29.65 -2.37 0.84
C GLN A 361 28.64 -3.14 -0.01
N ALA A 362 28.84 -3.23 -1.33
CA ALA A 362 28.01 -4.02 -2.22
C ALA A 362 28.01 -5.52 -1.87
N ALA A 363 29.18 -6.10 -1.53
CA ALA A 363 29.30 -7.48 -1.06
C ALA A 363 28.56 -7.72 0.27
N VAL A 364 28.66 -6.81 1.24
CA VAL A 364 27.91 -6.91 2.52
C VAL A 364 26.40 -6.90 2.29
N ILE A 365 25.90 -6.04 1.40
CA ILE A 365 24.48 -6.01 1.05
C ILE A 365 24.06 -7.29 0.30
N GLY A 366 24.86 -7.76 -0.66
CA GLY A 366 24.63 -8.99 -1.41
C GLY A 366 24.73 -10.28 -0.57
N GLY A 367 25.30 -10.22 0.64
CA GLY A 367 25.49 -11.39 1.51
C GLY A 367 26.74 -12.21 1.18
N HIS A 368 27.81 -11.55 0.74
CA HIS A 368 29.07 -12.16 0.28
C HIS A 368 30.28 -11.72 1.14
N PRO A 369 30.31 -12.09 2.44
CA PRO A 369 31.33 -11.62 3.39
C PRO A 369 32.77 -11.89 2.95
N GLU A 370 33.03 -13.08 2.36
CA GLU A 370 34.37 -13.45 1.89
C GLU A 370 34.91 -12.49 0.81
N ILE A 371 34.02 -11.93 -0.03
CA ILE A 371 34.39 -10.93 -1.03
C ILE A 371 34.64 -9.57 -0.36
N ALA A 372 33.81 -9.19 0.62
CA ALA A 372 34.05 -7.98 1.41
C ALA A 372 35.41 -8.03 2.14
N VAL A 373 35.76 -9.17 2.75
CA VAL A 373 37.05 -9.39 3.41
C VAL A 373 38.24 -9.27 2.45
N GLN A 374 38.12 -9.79 1.22
CA GLN A 374 39.16 -9.65 0.18
C GLN A 374 39.35 -8.21 -0.28
N LEU A 375 38.26 -7.44 -0.38
CA LEU A 375 38.27 -6.05 -0.80
C LEU A 375 38.76 -5.08 0.29
N LEU A 376 38.67 -5.45 1.57
CA LEU A 376 38.97 -4.58 2.71
C LEU A 376 40.46 -4.54 3.08
N GLN A 377 40.97 -3.32 3.26
CA GLN A 377 42.35 -3.01 3.65
C GLN A 377 42.38 -1.98 4.79
N ALA A 378 43.50 -1.89 5.50
CA ALA A 378 43.70 -0.90 6.56
C ALA A 378 43.82 0.52 5.99
N GLY A 379 43.36 1.52 6.75
CA GLY A 379 43.43 2.94 6.35
C GLY A 379 42.42 3.37 5.29
N MET A 380 41.42 2.55 4.98
CA MET A 380 40.30 2.92 4.11
C MET A 380 39.41 4.02 4.72
N PRO A 381 38.71 4.82 3.90
CA PRO A 381 37.79 5.85 4.38
C PRO A 381 36.47 5.22 4.85
N TYR A 382 36.47 4.46 5.96
CA TYR A 382 35.32 3.65 6.42
C TYR A 382 34.01 4.42 6.65
N ALA A 383 34.04 5.76 6.74
CA ALA A 383 32.87 6.63 6.81
C ALA A 383 32.14 6.82 5.46
N GLN A 384 32.75 6.42 4.34
CA GLN A 384 32.16 6.47 3.00
C GLN A 384 30.80 5.75 2.96
N ARG A 385 29.82 6.36 2.30
CA ARG A 385 28.45 5.85 2.19
C ARG A 385 28.22 5.23 0.82
N GLY A 386 27.72 4.00 0.79
CA GLY A 386 27.58 3.23 -0.44
C GLY A 386 26.98 1.84 -0.22
N PRO A 387 26.88 1.02 -1.29
CA PRO A 387 27.44 1.26 -2.61
C PRO A 387 26.68 2.33 -3.41
N LEU A 388 27.31 2.88 -4.45
CA LEU A 388 26.58 3.67 -5.46
C LEU A 388 25.50 2.81 -6.11
N THR A 389 24.34 3.41 -6.33
CA THR A 389 23.26 2.81 -7.11
C THR A 389 22.85 3.74 -8.25
N GLY A 390 22.43 3.14 -9.36
CA GLY A 390 21.93 3.84 -10.53
C GLY A 390 20.78 3.07 -11.16
N SER A 391 19.96 3.77 -11.93
CA SER A 391 18.79 3.18 -12.60
C SER A 391 19.13 2.38 -13.86
N SER A 392 20.35 2.50 -14.38
CA SER A 392 20.52 2.52 -15.83
C SER A 392 21.12 1.25 -16.44
N ASN A 393 21.86 0.42 -15.67
CA ASN A 393 22.94 -0.37 -16.29
C ASN A 393 23.12 -1.88 -15.97
N PRO A 394 22.42 -2.55 -15.03
CA PRO A 394 22.34 -4.01 -15.01
C PRO A 394 21.09 -4.51 -15.76
N LEU A 395 21.20 -5.59 -16.54
CA LEU A 395 20.13 -6.11 -17.40
C LEU A 395 18.92 -6.62 -16.60
N PHE A 396 19.11 -7.56 -15.68
CA PHE A 396 18.00 -8.17 -14.93
C PHE A 396 17.97 -7.73 -13.46
N LEU A 397 19.11 -7.29 -12.92
CA LEU A 397 19.26 -6.95 -11.51
C LEU A 397 18.98 -5.47 -11.22
N ARG A 398 18.29 -5.24 -10.11
CA ARG A 398 18.28 -3.95 -9.40
C ARG A 398 18.91 -4.18 -8.04
N ILE A 399 20.02 -3.50 -7.76
CA ILE A 399 20.73 -3.68 -6.49
C ILE A 399 20.09 -2.82 -5.38
N GLU A 400 20.20 -3.29 -4.15
CA GLU A 400 19.89 -2.49 -2.95
C GLU A 400 21.03 -1.51 -2.67
N GLY A 401 20.70 -0.24 -2.41
CA GLY A 401 21.68 0.80 -2.04
C GLY A 401 21.88 0.91 -0.53
N GLY A 402 22.99 1.52 -0.13
CA GLY A 402 23.29 1.83 1.26
C GLY A 402 23.69 3.31 1.42
N ASP A 403 23.03 4.00 2.34
CA ASP A 403 23.36 5.38 2.76
C ASP A 403 24.22 5.43 4.04
N ARG A 404 24.60 4.24 4.55
CA ARG A 404 25.35 4.06 5.80
C ARG A 404 26.81 3.64 5.55
N PRO A 405 27.72 3.96 6.47
CA PRO A 405 29.08 3.39 6.54
C PRO A 405 29.08 1.85 6.57
N ILE A 406 30.14 1.21 6.06
CA ILE A 406 30.21 -0.26 6.00
C ILE A 406 30.04 -0.96 7.36
N MET A 407 30.52 -0.33 8.45
CA MET A 407 30.37 -0.85 9.82
C MET A 407 28.89 -0.94 10.25
N ASN A 408 28.08 0.05 9.86
CA ASN A 408 26.63 0.04 10.09
C ASN A 408 25.94 -1.00 9.20
N LEU A 409 26.33 -1.14 7.92
CA LEU A 409 25.74 -2.12 7.01
C LEU A 409 26.01 -3.57 7.46
N ALA A 410 27.24 -3.87 7.87
CA ALA A 410 27.61 -5.18 8.39
C ALA A 410 26.87 -5.51 9.70
N ALA A 411 26.72 -4.51 10.60
CA ALA A 411 25.90 -4.63 11.80
C ALA A 411 24.42 -4.89 11.50
N GLN A 412 23.83 -4.18 10.54
CA GLN A 412 22.44 -4.33 10.10
C GLN A 412 22.15 -5.72 9.51
N ARG A 413 23.03 -6.19 8.62
CA ARG A 413 22.94 -7.52 7.98
C ARG A 413 23.25 -8.66 8.95
N GLY A 414 23.96 -8.38 10.05
CA GLY A 414 24.46 -9.40 10.97
C GLY A 414 25.73 -10.10 10.45
N ASP A 415 26.49 -9.44 9.59
CA ASP A 415 27.71 -9.99 8.97
C ASP A 415 28.86 -10.00 9.98
N THR A 416 28.93 -11.09 10.75
CA THR A 416 29.95 -11.29 11.79
C THR A 416 31.36 -11.44 11.23
N VAL A 417 31.52 -11.86 9.97
CA VAL A 417 32.82 -12.07 9.33
C VAL A 417 33.41 -10.72 8.93
N THR A 418 32.65 -9.90 8.21
CA THR A 418 33.06 -8.54 7.85
C THR A 418 33.23 -7.65 9.08
N LEU A 419 32.37 -7.76 10.11
CA LEU A 419 32.54 -7.01 11.36
C LEU A 419 33.87 -7.30 12.06
N ARG A 420 34.26 -8.59 12.19
CA ARG A 420 35.56 -8.96 12.75
C ARG A 420 36.70 -8.37 11.94
N ARG A 421 36.61 -8.48 10.60
CA ARG A 421 37.63 -7.93 9.70
C ARG A 421 37.76 -6.42 9.80
N LEU A 422 36.66 -5.68 9.91
CA LEU A 422 36.66 -4.23 10.11
C LEU A 422 37.34 -3.84 11.43
N VAL A 423 37.05 -4.57 12.52
CA VAL A 423 37.70 -4.35 13.83
C VAL A 423 39.21 -4.64 13.76
N GLU A 424 39.63 -5.75 13.12
CA GLU A 424 41.04 -6.08 12.90
C GLU A 424 41.81 -4.99 12.13
N LEU A 425 41.16 -4.38 11.14
CA LEU A 425 41.75 -3.32 10.30
C LEU A 425 41.69 -1.92 10.94
N GLY A 426 41.15 -1.81 12.17
CA GLY A 426 41.07 -0.56 12.91
C GLY A 426 39.93 0.38 12.47
N ALA A 427 38.86 -0.16 11.88
CA ALA A 427 37.68 0.64 11.52
C ALA A 427 36.99 1.20 12.78
N PRO A 428 36.49 2.45 12.76
CA PRO A 428 35.80 3.05 13.90
C PRO A 428 34.57 2.24 14.34
N VAL A 429 34.59 1.75 15.58
CA VAL A 429 33.55 0.86 16.13
C VAL A 429 32.19 1.56 16.28
N GLU A 430 32.19 2.86 16.54
CA GLU A 430 30.98 3.71 16.57
C GLU A 430 30.48 4.14 15.17
N GLY A 431 31.15 3.69 14.10
CA GLY A 431 30.91 4.13 12.74
C GLY A 431 31.40 5.56 12.48
N ASP A 432 30.71 6.28 11.60
CA ASP A 432 31.07 7.65 11.21
C ASP A 432 30.87 8.64 12.39
N ALA A 433 31.96 9.22 12.88
CA ALA A 433 31.93 10.22 13.97
C ALA A 433 31.38 11.59 13.53
N SER A 434 31.30 11.87 12.23
CA SER A 434 30.66 13.07 11.69
C SER A 434 29.15 12.93 11.55
N GLU A 435 28.64 11.69 11.59
CA GLU A 435 27.22 11.39 11.57
C GLU A 435 26.55 11.85 12.87
N ARG A 436 25.77 12.92 12.76
CA ARG A 436 24.93 13.42 13.86
C ARG A 436 23.60 12.68 13.95
N TYR A 437 23.12 12.07 12.86
CA TYR A 437 21.76 11.53 12.75
C TYR A 437 21.73 9.99 12.58
N GLY A 438 20.79 9.31 13.23
CA GLY A 438 20.59 7.86 13.07
C GLY A 438 21.46 6.98 13.99
N ASN A 439 21.40 5.66 13.81
CA ASN A 439 21.92 4.69 14.78
C ASN A 439 23.46 4.52 14.75
N THR A 440 24.05 4.19 15.90
CA THR A 440 25.40 3.57 15.98
C THR A 440 25.38 2.15 15.39
N PRO A 441 26.50 1.57 14.95
CA PRO A 441 26.54 0.19 14.50
C PRO A 441 25.96 -0.78 15.55
N LEU A 442 26.26 -0.55 16.83
CA LEU A 442 25.70 -1.38 17.91
C LEU A 442 24.18 -1.19 18.04
N ALA A 443 23.67 0.04 18.04
CA ALA A 443 22.23 0.29 18.09
C ALA A 443 21.49 -0.30 16.87
N GLU A 444 22.11 -0.28 15.68
CA GLU A 444 21.59 -0.92 14.48
C GLU A 444 21.55 -2.45 14.63
N ALA A 445 22.62 -3.08 15.10
CA ALA A 445 22.63 -4.53 15.37
C ALA A 445 21.54 -4.96 16.36
N VAL A 446 21.29 -4.17 17.42
CA VAL A 446 20.21 -4.44 18.39
C VAL A 446 18.83 -4.25 17.74
N ALA A 447 18.61 -3.15 17.02
CA ALA A 447 17.34 -2.87 16.33
C ALA A 447 16.96 -3.98 15.33
N GLN A 448 17.94 -4.48 14.57
CA GLN A 448 17.77 -5.56 13.59
C GLN A 448 17.84 -6.98 14.20
N ARG A 449 17.84 -7.11 15.53
CA ARG A 449 17.89 -8.38 16.28
C ARG A 449 19.06 -9.27 15.86
N ARG A 450 20.27 -8.70 15.78
CA ARG A 450 21.54 -9.38 15.44
C ARG A 450 22.42 -9.54 16.69
N PRO A 451 22.12 -10.47 17.62
CA PRO A 451 22.80 -10.56 18.91
C PRO A 451 24.30 -10.87 18.80
N GLU A 452 24.71 -11.64 17.80
CA GLU A 452 26.12 -11.99 17.57
C GLU A 452 26.93 -10.79 17.04
N ALA A 453 26.35 -9.99 16.15
CA ALA A 453 26.93 -8.73 15.70
C ALA A 453 27.04 -7.72 16.85
N ALA A 454 25.99 -7.59 17.67
CA ALA A 454 26.02 -6.74 18.87
C ALA A 454 27.13 -7.16 19.85
N ARG A 455 27.30 -8.46 20.10
CA ARG A 455 28.39 -8.99 20.95
C ARG A 455 29.79 -8.74 20.39
N ILE A 456 29.98 -8.82 19.07
CA ILE A 456 31.27 -8.48 18.43
C ILE A 456 31.58 -6.99 18.61
N LEU A 457 30.60 -6.12 18.41
CA LEU A 457 30.75 -4.67 18.59
C LEU A 457 31.02 -4.30 20.05
N LEU A 458 30.31 -4.91 21.01
CA LEU A 458 30.59 -4.76 22.44
C LEU A 458 32.00 -5.23 22.82
N ALA A 459 32.44 -6.38 22.31
CA ALA A 459 33.80 -6.87 22.54
C ALA A 459 34.88 -5.97 21.90
N ALA A 460 34.53 -5.22 20.86
CA ALA A 460 35.37 -4.19 20.25
C ALA A 460 35.29 -2.82 20.96
N GLY A 461 34.50 -2.69 22.03
CA GLY A 461 34.40 -1.48 22.86
C GLY A 461 33.31 -0.48 22.47
N ALA A 462 32.30 -0.90 21.69
CA ALA A 462 31.14 -0.06 21.37
C ALA A 462 30.36 0.34 22.64
N ASP A 463 29.99 1.62 22.77
CA ASP A 463 29.23 2.14 23.91
C ASP A 463 27.71 1.96 23.71
N PRO A 464 27.05 1.09 24.50
CA PRO A 464 25.62 0.83 24.35
C PRO A 464 24.72 2.00 24.80
N ALA A 465 25.26 2.97 25.54
CA ALA A 465 24.55 4.16 26.00
C ALA A 465 24.75 5.39 25.08
N LEU A 466 25.58 5.28 24.03
CA LEU A 466 25.82 6.39 23.10
C LEU A 466 24.54 6.74 22.32
N GLN A 467 24.15 8.02 22.40
CA GLN A 467 23.07 8.61 21.60
C GLN A 467 23.61 9.44 20.44
N ARG A 468 22.80 9.57 19.40
CA ARG A 468 22.95 10.51 18.29
C ARG A 468 21.69 11.39 18.21
N ASP A 469 21.85 12.60 17.69
CA ASP A 469 20.79 13.61 17.62
C ASP A 469 19.88 13.35 16.42
N SER A 470 18.82 12.55 16.56
CA SER A 470 17.74 12.45 15.56
C SER A 470 16.42 12.04 16.20
N TYR A 471 15.29 12.44 15.60
CA TYR A 471 13.93 12.21 16.12
C TYR A 471 13.66 10.74 16.46
N ASP A 472 14.06 9.80 15.58
CA ASP A 472 13.82 8.36 15.74
C ASP A 472 15.02 7.55 16.24
N SER A 473 16.23 8.12 16.34
CA SER A 473 17.42 7.36 16.75
C SER A 473 17.45 7.08 18.24
N ARG A 474 17.59 5.80 18.58
CA ARG A 474 17.67 5.27 19.95
C ARG A 474 19.04 4.65 20.20
N SER A 475 19.56 4.80 21.41
CA SER A 475 20.73 4.05 21.88
C SER A 475 20.47 2.53 21.88
N ALA A 476 21.54 1.72 21.94
CA ALA A 476 21.39 0.27 21.98
C ALA A 476 20.60 -0.21 23.21
N LEU A 477 20.74 0.48 24.35
CA LEU A 477 19.95 0.24 25.56
C LEU A 477 18.45 0.52 25.36
N GLU A 478 18.09 1.65 24.73
CA GLU A 478 16.70 1.97 24.42
C GLU A 478 16.08 0.98 23.41
N GLN A 479 16.86 0.54 22.41
CA GLN A 479 16.42 -0.48 21.45
C GLN A 479 16.17 -1.83 22.15
N ALA A 480 17.04 -2.27 23.06
CA ALA A 480 16.84 -3.50 23.83
C ALA A 480 15.61 -3.44 24.75
N VAL A 481 15.36 -2.30 25.41
CA VAL A 481 14.13 -2.05 26.17
C VAL A 481 12.89 -2.11 25.27
N THR A 482 12.96 -1.51 24.08
CA THR A 482 11.86 -1.51 23.10
C THR A 482 11.58 -2.91 22.55
N ALA A 483 12.61 -3.75 22.43
CA ALA A 483 12.52 -5.10 21.86
C ALA A 483 12.06 -6.19 22.86
N GLY A 484 11.93 -5.89 24.15
CA GLY A 484 11.60 -6.88 25.18
C GLY A 484 12.82 -7.67 25.71
N ASP A 485 14.03 -7.43 25.22
CA ASP A 485 15.17 -8.32 25.45
C ASP A 485 15.92 -8.03 26.76
N THR A 486 15.41 -8.62 27.85
CA THR A 486 16.02 -8.55 29.18
C THR A 486 17.38 -9.25 29.29
N ALA A 487 17.72 -10.17 28.38
CA ALA A 487 19.01 -10.85 28.38
C ALA A 487 20.09 -9.94 27.78
N LEU A 488 19.82 -9.40 26.59
CA LEU A 488 20.69 -8.44 25.92
C LEU A 488 20.79 -7.13 26.70
N LEU A 489 19.70 -6.61 27.28
CA LEU A 489 19.74 -5.43 28.15
C LEU A 489 20.73 -5.62 29.32
N ARG A 490 20.80 -6.81 29.92
CA ARG A 490 21.77 -7.12 30.98
C ARG A 490 23.22 -7.17 30.47
N GLU A 491 23.45 -7.64 29.24
CA GLU A 491 24.78 -7.60 28.61
C GLU A 491 25.20 -6.15 28.31
N LEU A 492 24.30 -5.35 27.72
CA LEU A 492 24.51 -3.94 27.40
C LEU A 492 24.77 -3.08 28.66
N LEU A 493 23.98 -3.23 29.73
CA LEU A 493 24.16 -2.45 30.96
C LEU A 493 25.52 -2.71 31.63
N LYS A 494 26.08 -3.92 31.51
CA LYS A 494 27.43 -4.24 32.03
C LYS A 494 28.56 -3.61 31.22
N ALA A 495 28.32 -3.28 29.95
CA ALA A 495 29.30 -2.67 29.06
C ALA A 495 29.14 -1.14 28.94
N ALA A 496 28.05 -0.57 29.45
CA ALA A 496 27.78 0.86 29.42
C ALA A 496 28.81 1.65 30.24
N ARG A 497 29.29 2.78 29.70
CA ARG A 497 30.16 3.69 30.46
C ARG A 497 29.30 4.48 31.47
N PRO A 498 29.74 4.68 32.72
CA PRO A 498 28.94 5.37 33.74
C PRO A 498 28.47 6.76 33.32
N ASP A 499 29.34 7.52 32.65
CA ASP A 499 29.09 8.91 32.26
C ASP A 499 28.00 9.02 31.18
N THR A 500 28.04 8.16 30.16
CA THR A 500 27.05 8.13 29.07
C THR A 500 25.74 7.50 29.51
N LEU A 501 25.80 6.48 30.38
CA LEU A 501 24.61 5.93 31.06
C LEU A 501 23.90 7.00 31.89
N GLN A 502 24.64 7.80 32.66
CA GLN A 502 24.06 8.90 33.44
C GLN A 502 23.49 10.02 32.57
N ALA A 503 24.13 10.34 31.44
CA ALA A 503 23.59 11.30 30.47
C ALA A 503 22.27 10.81 29.85
N LEU A 504 22.21 9.54 29.44
CA LEU A 504 21.02 8.88 28.91
C LEU A 504 19.85 8.89 29.90
N MET A 505 20.10 8.59 31.18
CA MET A 505 19.06 8.61 32.23
C MET A 505 18.52 10.02 32.54
N ARG A 506 19.28 11.09 32.27
CA ARG A 506 18.86 12.49 32.48
C ARG A 506 17.98 13.06 31.37
N HIS A 507 17.84 12.38 30.22
CA HIS A 507 17.11 12.93 29.08
C HIS A 507 15.58 12.75 29.25
N PRO A 508 14.79 13.83 29.42
CA PRO A 508 13.40 13.73 29.89
C PRO A 508 12.47 12.98 28.93
N THR A 509 12.74 13.03 27.63
CA THR A 509 11.94 12.37 26.58
C THR A 509 12.53 11.05 26.07
N ARG A 510 13.74 10.66 26.51
CA ARG A 510 14.50 9.50 26.00
C ARG A 510 15.07 8.60 27.10
N SER A 511 14.55 8.74 28.32
CA SER A 511 14.96 7.86 29.42
C SER A 511 14.53 6.42 29.11
N PRO A 512 15.46 5.44 29.04
CA PRO A 512 15.14 4.03 28.85
C PRO A 512 14.25 3.49 29.96
N VAL A 513 14.33 4.07 31.15
CA VAL A 513 13.48 3.73 32.30
C VAL A 513 12.03 4.07 31.99
N LEU A 514 11.74 5.25 31.43
CA LEU A 514 10.37 5.61 31.00
C LEU A 514 9.86 4.71 29.85
N LEU A 515 10.74 4.26 28.95
CA LEU A 515 10.39 3.26 27.93
C LEU A 515 10.07 1.88 28.54
N ALA A 516 10.78 1.49 29.61
CA ALA A 516 10.54 0.23 30.33
C ALA A 516 9.20 0.26 31.09
N LEU A 517 8.81 1.41 31.67
CA LEU A 517 7.53 1.59 32.34
C LEU A 517 6.31 1.41 31.42
N ARG A 518 6.49 1.64 30.11
CA ARG A 518 5.46 1.48 29.08
C ARG A 518 5.36 0.06 28.52
N GLN A 519 6.30 -0.84 28.87
CA GLN A 519 6.24 -2.22 28.38
C GLN A 519 5.09 -2.99 29.05
N PRO A 520 4.31 -3.77 28.27
CA PRO A 520 3.24 -4.59 28.81
C PRO A 520 3.79 -5.78 29.62
N GLY A 521 2.99 -6.27 30.58
CA GLY A 521 3.27 -7.53 31.30
C GLY A 521 4.49 -7.49 32.24
N ALA A 522 5.04 -8.66 32.55
CA ALA A 522 6.10 -8.81 33.56
C ALA A 522 7.44 -8.18 33.13
N ASP A 523 7.64 -7.95 31.84
CA ASP A 523 8.93 -7.54 31.27
C ASP A 523 9.34 -6.13 31.72
N GLY A 524 8.39 -5.19 31.83
CA GLY A 524 8.68 -3.83 32.32
C GLY A 524 9.27 -3.80 33.74
N LEU A 525 8.79 -4.67 34.65
CA LEU A 525 9.34 -4.81 36.00
C LEU A 525 10.72 -5.50 35.99
N ALA A 526 10.90 -6.52 35.15
CA ALA A 526 12.19 -7.19 34.98
C ALA A 526 13.26 -6.22 34.44
N MET A 527 12.91 -5.40 33.46
CA MET A 527 13.78 -4.34 32.93
C MET A 527 14.08 -3.29 34.00
N LEU A 528 13.06 -2.76 34.71
CA LEU A 528 13.27 -1.75 35.74
C LEU A 528 14.24 -2.25 36.83
N ARG A 529 14.17 -3.52 37.22
CA ARG A 529 15.13 -4.12 38.16
C ARG A 529 16.55 -4.11 37.62
N LEU A 530 16.76 -4.41 36.34
CA LEU A 530 18.09 -4.31 35.72
C LEU A 530 18.66 -2.89 35.75
N TRP A 531 17.80 -1.86 35.58
CA TRP A 531 18.20 -0.46 35.73
C TRP A 531 18.56 -0.09 37.18
N VAL A 532 17.80 -0.60 38.17
CA VAL A 532 18.12 -0.42 39.59
C VAL A 532 19.41 -1.14 39.98
N ASP A 533 19.64 -2.37 39.49
CA ASP A 533 20.89 -3.12 39.66
C ASP A 533 22.09 -2.38 39.03
N ALA A 534 21.86 -1.60 37.97
CA ALA A 534 22.83 -0.70 37.33
C ALA A 534 22.96 0.68 38.02
N GLY A 535 22.28 0.89 39.16
CA GLY A 535 22.43 2.09 39.99
C GLY A 535 21.39 3.21 39.78
N PHE A 536 20.27 2.95 39.09
CA PHE A 536 19.18 3.92 38.96
C PHE A 536 18.40 4.09 40.28
N ASP A 537 18.29 5.33 40.77
CA ASP A 537 17.46 5.66 41.94
C ASP A 537 16.00 5.92 41.54
N LEU A 538 15.11 5.02 41.94
CA LEU A 538 13.66 5.13 41.70
C LEU A 538 13.06 6.44 42.21
N LYS A 539 13.66 7.10 43.21
CA LYS A 539 13.17 8.36 43.79
C LYS A 539 13.33 9.57 42.86
N THR A 540 14.04 9.44 41.73
CA THR A 540 14.04 10.49 40.70
C THR A 540 12.79 10.46 39.81
N LEU A 541 11.96 9.42 39.92
CA LEU A 541 10.66 9.33 39.26
C LEU A 541 9.59 10.12 40.04
N ASP A 542 8.54 10.51 39.34
CA ASP A 542 7.36 11.17 39.91
C ASP A 542 6.10 10.28 39.79
N ALA A 543 4.93 10.85 40.10
CA ALA A 543 3.66 10.14 40.05
C ALA A 543 3.28 9.63 38.66
N ASP A 544 3.77 10.25 37.58
CA ASP A 544 3.49 9.80 36.21
C ASP A 544 4.07 8.40 35.96
N ALA A 545 5.18 8.04 36.61
CA ALA A 545 5.73 6.68 36.53
C ALA A 545 4.74 5.62 37.05
N ILE A 546 4.04 5.90 38.15
CA ILE A 546 3.01 5.02 38.71
C ILE A 546 1.77 5.02 37.80
N ARG A 547 1.35 6.20 37.32
CA ARG A 547 0.21 6.36 36.40
C ARG A 547 0.43 5.62 35.08
N GLN A 548 1.64 5.63 34.52
CA GLN A 548 2.01 4.85 33.33
C GLN A 548 1.91 3.33 33.60
N ALA A 549 2.44 2.84 34.73
CA ALA A 549 2.32 1.41 35.09
C ALA A 549 0.85 0.96 35.26
N VAL A 550 0.02 1.81 35.89
CA VAL A 550 -1.44 1.62 36.01
C VAL A 550 -2.12 1.59 34.63
N SER A 551 -1.78 2.54 33.76
CA SER A 551 -2.32 2.65 32.39
C SER A 551 -1.98 1.40 31.56
N SER A 552 -0.75 0.89 31.66
CA SER A 552 -0.28 -0.35 31.04
C SER A 552 -0.81 -1.63 31.72
N ARG A 553 -1.70 -1.50 32.72
CA ARG A 553 -2.28 -2.61 33.51
C ARG A 553 -1.23 -3.50 34.18
N ASN A 554 -0.09 -2.95 34.54
CA ASN A 554 1.04 -3.66 35.12
C ASN A 554 1.01 -3.55 36.66
N GLU A 555 0.11 -4.31 37.29
CA GLU A 555 -0.12 -4.27 38.74
C GLU A 555 1.17 -4.50 39.55
N ALA A 556 1.98 -5.49 39.16
CA ALA A 556 3.23 -5.82 39.84
C ALA A 556 4.25 -4.66 39.78
N LEU A 557 4.35 -3.97 38.63
CA LEU A 557 5.19 -2.79 38.46
C LEU A 557 4.67 -1.60 39.27
N ALA A 558 3.36 -1.34 39.21
CA ALA A 558 2.73 -0.23 39.95
C ALA A 558 2.93 -0.40 41.47
N ILE A 559 2.63 -1.58 42.02
CA ILE A 559 2.84 -1.90 43.44
C ILE A 559 4.32 -1.75 43.80
N TYR A 560 5.25 -2.22 42.96
CA TYR A 560 6.69 -2.08 43.19
C TYR A 560 7.14 -0.61 43.27
N LEU A 561 6.68 0.26 42.37
CA LEU A 561 6.98 1.70 42.40
C LEU A 561 6.39 2.39 43.65
N ILE A 562 5.15 2.07 43.99
CA ILE A 562 4.45 2.58 45.18
C ILE A 562 5.17 2.15 46.47
N ASP A 563 5.68 0.91 46.52
CA ASP A 563 6.41 0.40 47.68
C ASP A 563 7.85 0.87 47.77
N ALA A 564 8.50 1.17 46.63
CA ALA A 564 9.80 1.83 46.59
C ALA A 564 9.76 3.30 47.06
N GLY A 565 8.57 3.88 47.21
CA GLY A 565 8.37 5.25 47.70
C GLY A 565 8.45 6.31 46.60
N VAL A 566 8.13 5.95 45.35
CA VAL A 566 7.86 6.94 44.29
C VAL A 566 6.65 7.81 44.72
N PRO A 567 6.65 9.14 44.49
CA PRO A 567 5.55 10.01 44.89
C PRO A 567 4.19 9.56 44.33
N VAL A 568 3.20 9.33 45.20
CA VAL A 568 1.87 8.80 44.81
C VAL A 568 0.88 9.87 44.35
N ASN A 569 1.20 11.15 44.58
CA ASN A 569 0.40 12.31 44.15
C ASN A 569 1.19 13.13 43.12
N PRO A 570 0.55 13.62 42.05
CA PRO A 570 1.19 14.53 41.10
C PRO A 570 1.56 15.85 41.79
N ARG A 571 2.47 16.61 41.17
CA ARG A 571 2.77 17.97 41.64
C ARG A 571 1.58 18.88 41.33
N PRO A 572 1.25 19.86 42.18
CA PRO A 572 0.21 20.84 41.85
C PRO A 572 0.65 21.64 40.61
N PRO A 573 -0.28 21.95 39.68
CA PRO A 573 0.03 22.74 38.49
C PRO A 573 0.52 24.13 38.88
N ALA A 574 1.46 24.67 38.11
CA ALA A 574 2.01 25.99 38.34
C ALA A 574 0.95 27.08 38.04
N ALA A 575 0.88 28.10 38.89
CA ALA A 575 -0.20 29.10 38.88
C ALA A 575 -0.19 30.06 37.68
N ASP A 576 0.81 29.93 36.80
CA ASP A 576 1.10 30.78 35.64
C ASP A 576 0.97 30.06 34.28
N ALA A 577 0.52 28.78 34.27
CA ALA A 577 0.32 27.99 33.04
C ALA A 577 -0.95 28.38 32.26
N SER A 578 -1.08 29.64 31.86
CA SER A 578 -2.05 30.10 30.86
C SER A 578 -1.37 30.19 29.48
N GLY A 579 -1.41 29.11 28.70
CA GLY A 579 -0.82 29.06 27.36
C GLY A 579 -1.46 27.97 26.49
N ASP A 580 -1.86 28.34 25.28
CA ASP A 580 -2.63 27.49 24.37
C ASP A 580 -1.86 26.27 23.85
N GLY A 581 -2.57 25.16 23.59
CA GLY A 581 -2.17 24.17 22.59
C GLY A 581 -1.92 22.73 23.07
N ALA A 582 -3.00 21.98 23.27
CA ALA A 582 -3.13 20.52 23.07
C ALA A 582 -1.83 19.68 23.05
N SER A 583 -1.47 19.10 24.20
CA SER A 583 -0.64 17.87 24.33
C SER A 583 -0.16 17.57 25.78
N GLN A 584 -0.40 18.46 26.75
CA GLN A 584 0.05 18.28 28.15
C GLN A 584 -0.89 17.37 29.00
N ASP A 585 -1.99 16.90 28.43
CA ASP A 585 -3.25 16.57 29.12
C ASP A 585 -3.29 15.26 29.95
N ARG A 586 -2.14 14.66 30.35
CA ARG A 586 -2.12 13.42 31.18
C ARG A 586 -1.02 13.28 32.23
N ALA A 587 0.03 14.11 32.24
CA ALA A 587 1.10 13.97 33.25
C ALA A 587 0.62 14.34 34.66
N ASP A 588 -0.33 15.26 34.76
CA ASP A 588 -0.91 15.75 36.02
C ASP A 588 -2.13 14.93 36.50
N GLU A 589 -2.51 13.87 35.78
CA GLU A 589 -3.62 12.99 36.19
C GLU A 589 -3.20 12.15 37.42
N PRO A 590 -3.93 12.19 38.56
CA PRO A 590 -3.56 11.41 39.74
C PRO A 590 -3.53 9.89 39.46
N PRO A 591 -2.49 9.14 39.89
CA PRO A 591 -2.46 7.68 39.73
C PRO A 591 -3.68 6.96 40.33
N LEU A 592 -4.27 7.54 41.38
CA LEU A 592 -5.49 7.04 42.00
C LEU A 592 -6.72 7.16 41.10
N LEU A 593 -6.82 8.23 40.31
CA LEU A 593 -7.89 8.42 39.32
C LEU A 593 -7.76 7.38 38.21
N ALA A 594 -6.57 7.21 37.62
CA ALA A 594 -6.29 6.18 36.62
C ALA A 594 -6.56 4.76 37.14
N ALA A 595 -6.20 4.45 38.39
CA ALA A 595 -6.44 3.14 38.99
C ALA A 595 -7.94 2.89 39.24
N ALA A 596 -8.68 3.91 39.66
CA ALA A 596 -10.12 3.81 39.91
C ALA A 596 -10.94 3.66 38.61
N THR A 597 -10.60 4.42 37.55
CA THR A 597 -11.28 4.31 36.23
C THR A 597 -11.02 2.96 35.57
N LEU A 598 -9.81 2.41 35.71
CA LEU A 598 -9.44 1.08 35.22
C LEU A 598 -9.87 -0.08 36.14
N ARG A 599 -10.51 0.20 37.28
CA ARG A 599 -10.98 -0.78 38.29
C ARG A 599 -9.87 -1.69 38.84
N GLN A 600 -8.68 -1.12 39.06
CA GLN A 600 -7.50 -1.82 39.59
C GLN A 600 -7.49 -1.75 41.13
N ASP A 601 -8.47 -2.42 41.73
CA ASP A 601 -8.77 -2.40 43.17
C ASP A 601 -7.55 -2.53 44.10
N ALA A 602 -6.66 -3.49 43.84
CA ALA A 602 -5.47 -3.71 44.66
C ALA A 602 -4.51 -2.51 44.66
N ILE A 603 -4.42 -1.79 43.54
CA ILE A 603 -3.58 -0.59 43.41
C ILE A 603 -4.27 0.61 44.05
N VAL A 604 -5.59 0.74 43.93
CA VAL A 604 -6.38 1.75 44.65
C VAL A 604 -6.17 1.61 46.17
N ASP A 605 -6.31 0.39 46.70
CA ASP A 605 -6.08 0.09 48.11
C ASP A 605 -4.62 0.40 48.53
N ARG A 606 -3.63 0.10 47.67
CA ARG A 606 -2.21 0.37 47.96
C ARG A 606 -1.84 1.85 47.89
N LEU A 607 -2.41 2.61 46.95
CA LEU A 607 -2.23 4.06 46.80
C LEU A 607 -2.79 4.81 48.02
N LEU A 608 -4.02 4.48 48.42
CA LEU A 608 -4.65 5.06 49.62
C LEU A 608 -3.82 4.78 50.88
N ALA A 609 -3.34 3.54 51.05
CA ALA A 609 -2.45 3.17 52.17
C ALA A 609 -1.10 3.90 52.19
N LYS A 610 -0.72 4.58 51.10
CA LYS A 610 0.52 5.37 50.97
C LYS A 610 0.26 6.88 50.90
N GLY A 611 -0.97 7.32 51.17
CA GLY A 611 -1.33 8.74 51.23
C GLY A 611 -1.66 9.38 49.88
N ALA A 612 -2.15 8.60 48.91
CA ALA A 612 -2.76 9.19 47.72
C ALA A 612 -4.02 9.98 48.10
N ASP A 613 -4.20 11.17 47.53
CA ASP A 613 -5.31 12.07 47.85
C ASP A 613 -6.64 11.50 47.32
N PRO A 614 -7.60 11.13 48.20
CA PRO A 614 -8.83 10.46 47.80
C PRO A 614 -9.80 11.37 47.02
N ALA A 615 -9.58 12.68 46.99
CA ALA A 615 -10.26 13.61 46.09
C ALA A 615 -9.27 14.41 45.23
N GLY A 616 -8.11 13.80 44.91
CA GLY A 616 -7.17 14.32 43.92
C GLY A 616 -7.86 14.56 42.58
N LEU A 617 -7.52 15.69 41.96
CA LEU A 617 -8.14 16.20 40.74
C LEU A 617 -7.13 16.13 39.58
N ALA A 618 -7.60 15.79 38.38
CA ALA A 618 -6.86 16.04 37.15
C ALA A 618 -6.91 17.53 36.77
N ALA A 619 -6.13 17.94 35.77
CA ALA A 619 -6.04 19.33 35.31
C ALA A 619 -7.37 19.93 34.81
N ASP A 620 -8.31 19.08 34.35
CA ASP A 620 -9.68 19.45 33.97
C ASP A 620 -10.66 19.49 35.16
N GLY A 621 -10.16 19.27 36.38
CA GLY A 621 -10.94 19.22 37.61
C GLY A 621 -11.62 17.88 37.90
N GLN A 622 -11.50 16.87 37.04
CA GLN A 622 -12.17 15.58 37.26
C GLN A 622 -11.55 14.80 38.42
N SER A 623 -12.39 14.10 39.18
CA SER A 623 -11.99 13.28 40.32
C SER A 623 -12.38 11.81 40.15
N ALA A 624 -11.73 10.92 40.90
CA ALA A 624 -12.07 9.50 40.90
C ALA A 624 -13.52 9.25 41.36
N LEU A 625 -14.04 10.08 42.28
CA LEU A 625 -15.45 10.05 42.70
C LEU A 625 -16.41 10.34 41.55
N TYR A 626 -16.14 11.36 40.72
CA TYR A 626 -16.97 11.72 39.57
C TYR A 626 -17.13 10.55 38.60
N TRP A 627 -16.00 9.93 38.21
CA TRP A 627 -16.00 8.79 37.29
C TRP A 627 -16.71 7.55 37.84
N LEU A 628 -16.48 7.22 39.11
CA LEU A 628 -17.14 6.06 39.73
C LEU A 628 -18.65 6.26 39.85
N ILE A 629 -19.11 7.49 40.10
CA ILE A 629 -20.53 7.83 40.11
C ILE A 629 -21.13 7.77 38.69
N ALA A 630 -20.48 8.36 37.69
CA ALA A 630 -20.92 8.33 36.30
C ALA A 630 -21.03 6.90 35.73
N GLN A 631 -20.17 5.98 36.20
CA GLN A 631 -20.20 4.55 35.82
C GLN A 631 -21.13 3.68 36.69
N GLY A 632 -21.81 4.22 37.70
CA GLY A 632 -22.59 3.42 38.66
C GLY A 632 -21.76 2.44 39.50
N ASN A 633 -20.45 2.65 39.64
CA ASN A 633 -19.54 1.71 40.31
C ASN A 633 -19.59 1.88 41.85
N GLN A 634 -20.68 1.37 42.45
CA GLN A 634 -20.90 1.36 43.91
C GLN A 634 -19.72 0.77 44.69
N ALA A 635 -19.12 -0.32 44.23
CA ALA A 635 -18.02 -1.00 44.95
C ALA A 635 -16.73 -0.14 44.99
N GLY A 636 -16.38 0.50 43.87
CA GLY A 636 -15.27 1.44 43.81
C GLY A 636 -15.54 2.71 44.63
N LEU A 637 -16.78 3.21 44.59
CA LEU A 637 -17.20 4.37 45.39
C LEU A 637 -17.04 4.08 46.90
N GLU A 638 -17.55 2.94 47.39
CA GLU A 638 -17.39 2.54 48.79
C GLU A 638 -15.93 2.39 49.23
N ARG A 639 -15.03 2.00 48.32
CA ARG A 639 -13.59 1.92 48.59
C ARG A 639 -12.98 3.31 48.78
N LEU A 640 -13.26 4.26 47.89
CA LEU A 640 -12.78 5.64 48.06
C LEU A 640 -13.34 6.30 49.32
N LEU A 641 -14.64 6.13 49.62
CA LEU A 641 -15.26 6.66 50.83
C LEU A 641 -14.60 6.11 52.10
N ARG A 642 -14.29 4.79 52.14
CA ARG A 642 -13.48 4.19 53.21
C ARG A 642 -12.04 4.70 53.26
N GLY A 643 -11.48 5.10 52.11
CA GLY A 643 -10.19 5.78 51.98
C GLY A 643 -10.20 7.26 52.39
N GLY A 644 -11.32 7.80 52.88
CA GLY A 644 -11.46 9.19 53.32
C GLY A 644 -11.98 10.16 52.27
N ALA A 645 -12.41 9.68 51.10
CA ALA A 645 -13.08 10.51 50.10
C ALA A 645 -14.42 11.04 50.63
N ARG A 646 -14.81 12.24 50.17
CA ARG A 646 -16.06 12.91 50.60
C ARG A 646 -16.86 13.37 49.38
N LEU A 647 -18.15 13.07 49.38
CA LEU A 647 -19.09 13.56 48.36
C LEU A 647 -19.32 15.08 48.44
N ASP A 648 -19.00 15.67 49.59
CA ASP A 648 -19.08 17.10 49.87
C ASP A 648 -17.71 17.80 49.94
N ASP A 649 -16.63 17.19 49.41
CA ASP A 649 -15.28 17.80 49.40
C ASP A 649 -15.32 19.16 48.66
N PRO A 650 -14.91 20.27 49.30
CA PRO A 650 -15.01 21.61 48.72
C PRO A 650 -14.08 21.83 47.51
N ARG A 651 -13.11 20.94 47.27
CA ARG A 651 -12.18 21.02 46.13
C ARG A 651 -12.78 20.50 44.83
N LEU A 652 -13.82 19.66 44.90
CA LEU A 652 -14.52 19.18 43.72
C LEU A 652 -15.01 20.38 42.88
N PRO A 653 -14.84 20.35 41.55
CA PRO A 653 -14.98 21.53 40.70
C PRO A 653 -16.38 22.14 40.78
N ARG A 654 -16.49 23.46 40.57
CA ARG A 654 -17.76 24.19 40.58
C ARG A 654 -17.86 25.12 39.34
N ALA A 655 -19.06 25.18 38.75
CA ALA A 655 -19.48 25.86 37.50
C ALA A 655 -18.97 25.25 36.15
N PRO A 656 -19.88 24.85 35.22
CA PRO A 656 -21.27 24.47 35.50
C PRO A 656 -21.32 23.33 36.54
N ALA A 657 -20.16 22.67 36.74
CA ALA A 657 -19.74 21.71 37.75
C ALA A 657 -20.20 21.92 39.21
N HIS A 658 -20.94 22.98 39.58
CA HIS A 658 -21.57 23.01 40.91
C HIS A 658 -22.53 21.84 41.11
N TYR A 659 -23.00 21.26 40.01
CA TYR A 659 -23.74 20.00 39.93
C TYR A 659 -22.91 18.81 39.40
N ALA A 660 -21.57 18.82 39.42
CA ALA A 660 -20.76 17.79 38.75
C ALA A 660 -21.10 16.36 39.20
N LEU A 661 -21.20 16.11 40.51
CA LEU A 661 -21.56 14.79 41.03
C LEU A 661 -23.03 14.45 40.77
N ILE A 662 -23.96 15.41 40.83
CA ILE A 662 -25.40 15.13 40.60
C ILE A 662 -25.72 14.94 39.11
N ASN A 663 -24.99 15.61 38.20
CA ASN A 663 -25.01 15.38 36.75
C ASN A 663 -24.47 13.98 36.42
N ALA A 664 -23.34 13.59 37.02
CA ALA A 664 -22.80 12.24 36.90
C ALA A 664 -23.79 11.19 37.41
N ALA A 665 -24.46 11.45 38.54
CA ALA A 665 -25.43 10.52 39.10
C ALA A 665 -26.72 10.45 38.25
N ALA A 666 -27.20 11.56 37.69
CA ALA A 666 -28.31 11.57 36.74
C ALA A 666 -27.99 10.85 35.42
N GLY A 667 -26.73 10.85 34.98
CA GLY A 667 -26.22 10.07 33.85
C GLY A 667 -25.84 8.61 34.17
N SER A 668 -25.97 8.15 35.42
CA SER A 668 -25.45 6.84 35.84
C SER A 668 -26.34 5.64 35.47
N GLY A 669 -27.65 5.86 35.31
CA GLY A 669 -28.65 4.78 35.22
C GLY A 669 -29.12 4.23 36.58
N ASP A 670 -28.48 4.62 37.70
CA ASP A 670 -28.82 4.15 39.04
C ASP A 670 -29.61 5.21 39.82
N ILE A 671 -30.93 4.98 39.96
CA ILE A 671 -31.82 5.90 40.67
C ILE A 671 -31.57 5.96 42.19
N ALA A 672 -31.02 4.89 42.78
CA ALA A 672 -30.63 4.86 44.18
C ALA A 672 -29.34 5.65 44.41
N LEU A 673 -28.38 5.57 43.48
CA LEU A 673 -27.18 6.41 43.47
C LEU A 673 -27.53 7.89 43.29
N ALA A 674 -28.41 8.21 42.34
CA ALA A 674 -28.90 9.57 42.13
C ALA A 674 -29.50 10.18 43.40
N ARG A 675 -30.37 9.43 44.08
CA ARG A 675 -30.94 9.82 45.39
C ARG A 675 -29.87 10.00 46.46
N ARG A 676 -28.90 9.07 46.55
CA ARG A 676 -27.82 9.10 47.54
C ARG A 676 -26.90 10.31 47.35
N VAL A 677 -26.51 10.60 46.11
CA VAL A 677 -25.65 11.74 45.78
C VAL A 677 -26.39 13.05 46.07
N ALA A 678 -27.67 13.17 45.68
CA ALA A 678 -28.50 14.34 46.01
C ALA A 678 -28.55 14.63 47.52
N GLN A 679 -28.79 13.59 48.33
CA GLN A 679 -28.83 13.69 49.79
C GLN A 679 -27.47 14.07 50.40
N ALA A 680 -26.38 13.50 49.89
CA ALA A 680 -25.04 13.72 50.41
C ALA A 680 -24.45 15.09 50.02
N THR A 681 -24.78 15.62 48.83
CA THR A 681 -24.33 16.95 48.38
C THR A 681 -25.28 18.08 48.78
N GLY A 682 -26.52 17.76 49.17
CA GLY A 682 -27.58 18.74 49.42
C GLY A 682 -28.15 19.38 48.15
N GLN A 683 -27.99 18.74 46.99
CA GLN A 683 -28.35 19.31 45.68
C GLN A 683 -29.59 18.61 45.08
N GLY A 684 -30.52 19.39 44.54
CA GLY A 684 -31.70 18.89 43.84
C GLY A 684 -31.42 18.47 42.39
N LEU A 685 -32.18 17.49 41.89
CA LEU A 685 -32.11 17.07 40.48
C LEU A 685 -32.84 18.03 39.53
N ASP A 686 -33.61 18.99 40.05
CA ASP A 686 -34.24 20.07 39.26
C ASP A 686 -33.21 20.96 38.55
N ARG A 687 -31.94 20.88 38.98
CA ARG A 687 -30.81 21.61 38.42
C ARG A 687 -29.76 20.74 37.73
N ALA A 688 -29.93 19.43 37.71
CA ALA A 688 -28.99 18.54 37.06
C ALA A 688 -29.06 18.70 35.53
N CYS A 689 -27.90 18.84 34.88
CA CYS A 689 -27.77 18.68 33.43
C CYS A 689 -27.40 17.22 33.13
N LEU A 690 -28.03 16.62 32.12
CA LEU A 690 -27.47 15.41 31.52
C LEU A 690 -26.23 15.78 30.69
N PRO A 691 -25.08 15.12 30.88
CA PRO A 691 -23.90 15.27 30.03
C PRO A 691 -24.22 14.80 28.61
N ASP A 692 -23.37 15.15 27.63
CA ASP A 692 -23.56 14.72 26.24
C ASP A 692 -23.58 13.19 26.12
N GLY A 693 -24.55 12.64 25.38
CA GLY A 693 -24.84 11.21 25.35
C GLY A 693 -25.64 10.69 26.56
N GLY A 694 -25.86 11.51 27.59
CA GLY A 694 -26.71 11.17 28.74
C GLY A 694 -28.18 10.97 28.37
N GLU A 695 -28.64 11.55 27.26
CA GLU A 695 -29.96 11.31 26.68
C GLU A 695 -30.21 9.84 26.28
N PHE A 696 -29.16 9.09 25.92
CA PHE A 696 -29.30 7.66 25.64
C PHE A 696 -29.67 6.87 26.92
N ARG A 697 -29.23 7.32 28.10
CA ARG A 697 -29.58 6.70 29.39
C ARG A 697 -31.06 6.81 29.74
N LEU A 698 -31.75 7.83 29.24
CA LEU A 698 -33.20 7.96 29.40
C LEU A 698 -33.98 6.92 28.58
N LEU A 699 -33.39 6.49 27.47
CA LEU A 699 -33.91 5.44 26.58
C LEU A 699 -33.44 4.04 27.02
N ASP A 700 -32.42 3.96 27.88
CA ASP A 700 -31.76 2.70 28.18
C ASP A 700 -32.65 1.77 29.01
N GLU A 701 -33.20 2.27 30.12
CA GLU A 701 -33.86 1.50 31.17
C GLU A 701 -35.35 1.91 31.31
N PRO A 702 -36.31 0.98 31.17
CA PRO A 702 -37.74 1.27 31.32
C PRO A 702 -38.07 1.91 32.67
N GLY A 703 -38.66 3.11 32.64
CA GLY A 703 -39.03 3.85 33.85
C GLY A 703 -37.89 4.64 34.52
N TYR A 704 -36.64 4.59 34.03
CA TYR A 704 -35.55 5.40 34.61
C TYR A 704 -35.82 6.91 34.50
N PHE A 705 -36.30 7.37 33.34
CA PHE A 705 -36.70 8.78 33.17
C PHE A 705 -37.88 9.14 34.10
N ALA A 706 -38.81 8.21 34.36
CA ALA A 706 -39.89 8.42 35.32
C ALA A 706 -39.35 8.59 36.75
N GLY A 707 -38.42 7.73 37.18
CA GLY A 707 -37.78 7.83 38.49
C GLY A 707 -36.99 9.13 38.66
N LEU A 708 -36.28 9.58 37.62
CA LEU A 708 -35.62 10.90 37.64
C LEU A 708 -36.64 12.04 37.80
N GLN A 709 -37.76 11.99 37.08
CA GLN A 709 -38.85 12.97 37.21
C GLN A 709 -39.45 12.98 38.63
N GLU A 710 -39.61 11.82 39.28
CA GLU A 710 -40.05 11.71 40.68
C GLU A 710 -39.06 12.32 41.68
N LEU A 711 -37.75 12.31 41.36
CA LEU A 711 -36.71 13.01 42.11
C LEU A 711 -36.58 14.51 41.75
N GLY A 712 -37.46 15.03 40.89
CA GLY A 712 -37.53 16.46 40.51
C GLY A 712 -36.80 16.84 39.22
N PHE A 713 -36.23 15.88 38.48
CA PHE A 713 -35.55 16.17 37.21
C PHE A 713 -36.52 16.64 36.12
N ASN A 714 -36.23 17.78 35.52
CA ASN A 714 -37.06 18.43 34.49
C ASN A 714 -36.30 18.70 33.17
N GLY A 715 -35.06 18.20 33.03
CA GLY A 715 -34.17 18.49 31.90
C GLY A 715 -33.12 19.57 32.17
N GLY A 716 -33.17 20.20 33.35
CA GLY A 716 -32.19 21.18 33.82
C GLY A 716 -32.48 22.62 33.36
N PRO A 717 -31.77 23.61 33.95
CA PRO A 717 -31.88 25.01 33.57
C PRO A 717 -31.37 25.29 32.13
N ALA A 718 -31.69 26.48 31.61
CA ALA A 718 -31.46 26.85 30.20
C ALA A 718 -29.98 26.96 29.79
N ASP A 719 -29.06 26.90 30.75
CA ASP A 719 -27.60 26.80 30.58
C ASP A 719 -27.11 25.36 30.34
N CYS A 720 -27.96 24.34 30.49
CA CYS A 720 -27.67 22.96 30.06
C CYS A 720 -27.67 22.75 28.53
N GLY A 721 -27.57 23.83 27.74
CA GLY A 721 -27.56 23.79 26.27
C GLY A 721 -28.96 23.72 25.65
N ALA A 722 -29.10 22.95 24.58
CA ALA A 722 -30.39 22.80 23.90
C ALA A 722 -31.43 22.09 24.82
N PRO A 723 -32.73 22.46 24.76
CA PRO A 723 -33.76 21.83 25.58
C PRO A 723 -33.76 20.30 25.45
N LEU A 724 -33.97 19.59 26.56
CA LEU A 724 -33.89 18.12 26.62
C LEU A 724 -34.68 17.44 25.49
N GLY A 725 -35.89 17.91 25.21
CA GLY A 725 -36.71 17.38 24.12
C GLY A 725 -36.06 17.50 22.73
N ARG A 726 -35.37 18.61 22.44
CA ARG A 726 -34.61 18.78 21.19
C ARG A 726 -33.35 17.90 21.16
N ARG A 727 -32.63 17.77 22.28
CA ARG A 727 -31.46 16.87 22.36
C ARG A 727 -31.85 15.41 22.14
N VAL A 728 -32.91 14.94 22.80
CA VAL A 728 -33.44 13.58 22.60
C VAL A 728 -33.91 13.37 21.15
N LEU A 729 -34.66 14.31 20.56
CA LEU A 729 -35.10 14.19 19.15
C LEU A 729 -33.91 14.15 18.17
N ALA A 730 -32.88 14.98 18.38
CA ALA A 730 -31.67 14.96 17.56
C ALA A 730 -30.89 13.64 17.71
N ALA A 731 -30.70 13.17 18.93
CA ALA A 731 -30.03 11.90 19.23
C ALA A 731 -30.80 10.69 18.64
N LEU A 732 -32.13 10.72 18.67
CA LEU A 732 -32.96 9.68 18.04
C LEU A 732 -32.87 9.68 16.51
N LEU A 733 -32.74 10.85 15.88
CA LEU A 733 -32.56 10.97 14.43
C LEU A 733 -31.18 10.47 13.97
N GLN A 734 -30.13 10.79 14.74
CA GLN A 734 -28.75 10.36 14.47
C GLN A 734 -28.53 8.87 14.80
N GLY A 735 -29.07 8.38 15.93
CA GLY A 735 -28.95 7.00 16.39
C GLY A 735 -29.93 6.04 15.70
N ARG A 736 -29.46 5.33 14.67
CA ARG A 736 -30.25 4.29 13.96
C ARG A 736 -30.61 3.07 14.81
N GLU A 737 -29.81 2.77 15.84
CA GLU A 737 -29.80 1.45 16.50
C GLU A 737 -30.76 1.34 17.70
N LEU A 738 -31.15 2.47 18.31
CA LEU A 738 -31.88 2.47 19.59
C LEU A 738 -33.39 2.18 19.49
N ILE A 739 -34.07 2.69 18.45
CA ILE A 739 -35.54 2.59 18.37
C ILE A 739 -36.01 1.18 18.01
N VAL A 740 -35.27 0.45 17.17
CA VAL A 740 -35.66 -0.88 16.67
C VAL A 740 -35.82 -1.87 17.83
N ALA A 741 -34.96 -1.79 18.85
CA ALA A 741 -35.01 -2.66 20.03
C ALA A 741 -35.93 -2.11 21.13
N ARG A 742 -35.95 -0.78 21.37
CA ARG A 742 -36.58 -0.16 22.55
C ARG A 742 -37.74 0.77 22.19
N ARG A 743 -38.52 0.41 21.17
CA ARG A 743 -39.67 1.17 20.67
C ARG A 743 -40.57 1.68 21.80
N ASP A 744 -40.98 0.82 22.72
CA ASP A 744 -41.95 1.19 23.76
C ASP A 744 -41.36 2.16 24.80
N THR A 745 -40.07 1.99 25.18
CA THR A 745 -39.35 2.94 26.02
C THR A 745 -39.19 4.29 25.33
N ALA A 746 -38.83 4.30 24.04
CA ALA A 746 -38.74 5.53 23.27
C ALA A 746 -40.10 6.24 23.14
N VAL A 747 -41.19 5.48 22.97
CA VAL A 747 -42.56 6.02 22.96
C VAL A 747 -42.94 6.59 24.34
N ASP A 748 -42.59 5.95 25.46
CA ASP A 748 -42.82 6.49 26.81
C ASP A 748 -42.01 7.78 27.03
N VAL A 749 -40.72 7.80 26.69
CA VAL A 749 -39.87 9.00 26.79
C VAL A 749 -40.41 10.15 25.93
N LEU A 750 -40.78 9.90 24.67
CA LEU A 750 -41.38 10.91 23.79
C LEU A 750 -42.74 11.41 24.32
N ARG A 751 -43.57 10.54 24.89
CA ARG A 751 -44.83 10.94 25.55
C ARG A 751 -44.59 11.79 26.79
N ARG A 752 -43.58 11.45 27.61
CA ARG A 752 -43.18 12.24 28.80
C ARG A 752 -42.62 13.60 28.42
N LEU A 753 -41.79 13.66 27.38
CA LEU A 753 -41.27 14.92 26.84
C LEU A 753 -42.41 15.80 26.32
N LYS A 754 -43.38 15.21 25.59
CA LYS A 754 -44.58 15.90 25.11
C LYS A 754 -45.47 16.40 26.26
N ALA A 755 -45.68 15.57 27.29
CA ALA A 755 -46.40 15.97 28.51
C ALA A 755 -45.68 17.09 29.28
N GLY A 756 -44.34 17.14 29.22
CA GLY A 756 -43.51 18.24 29.70
C GLY A 756 -43.42 19.46 28.77
N GLY A 757 -44.25 19.54 27.71
CA GLY A 757 -44.33 20.70 26.81
C GLY A 757 -43.39 20.67 25.60
N THR A 758 -42.73 19.54 25.30
CA THR A 758 -41.93 19.40 24.07
C THR A 758 -42.84 19.29 22.85
N ASP A 759 -42.66 20.19 21.88
CA ASP A 759 -43.27 20.06 20.56
C ASP A 759 -42.52 19.03 19.71
N LEU A 760 -43.20 17.91 19.40
CA LEU A 760 -42.67 16.85 18.54
C LEU A 760 -42.60 17.24 17.04
N GLN A 761 -43.16 18.40 16.67
CA GLN A 761 -43.07 18.96 15.31
C GLN A 761 -42.06 20.08 15.18
N ALA A 762 -41.40 20.46 16.28
CA ALA A 762 -40.39 21.51 16.28
C ALA A 762 -39.32 21.21 15.21
N PRO A 763 -39.22 22.04 14.15
CA PRO A 763 -38.40 21.73 13.00
C PRO A 763 -36.92 21.72 13.38
N GLN A 764 -36.24 20.66 12.95
CA GLN A 764 -34.83 20.42 13.21
C GLN A 764 -33.95 21.35 12.36
N GLU A 765 -32.63 21.21 12.49
CA GLU A 765 -31.67 21.91 11.64
C GLU A 765 -31.87 21.50 10.18
N GLY A 766 -32.10 22.48 9.30
CA GLY A 766 -32.59 22.27 7.92
C GLY A 766 -34.09 22.57 7.70
N GLY A 767 -34.88 22.69 8.78
CA GLY A 767 -36.28 23.11 8.71
C GLY A 767 -37.32 21.98 8.60
N GLU A 768 -36.87 20.73 8.56
CA GLU A 768 -37.71 19.51 8.52
C GLU A 768 -38.35 19.21 9.88
N THR A 769 -39.60 18.72 9.90
CA THR A 769 -40.17 18.12 11.13
C THR A 769 -39.39 16.85 11.49
N PRO A 770 -39.34 16.43 12.77
CA PRO A 770 -38.71 15.17 13.16
C PRO A 770 -39.27 13.95 12.41
N LEU A 771 -40.57 13.97 12.09
CA LEU A 771 -41.20 12.93 11.27
C LEU A 771 -40.72 12.96 9.81
N ASN A 772 -40.65 14.12 9.15
CA ASN A 772 -40.09 14.22 7.79
C ASN A 772 -38.62 13.79 7.75
N ALA A 773 -37.83 14.19 8.74
CA ALA A 773 -36.42 13.79 8.84
C ALA A 773 -36.27 12.27 9.01
N ALA A 774 -37.10 11.64 9.85
CA ALA A 774 -37.14 10.18 9.99
C ALA A 774 -37.48 9.49 8.65
N ILE A 775 -38.49 9.99 7.95
CA ILE A 775 -38.91 9.47 6.64
C ILE A 775 -37.78 9.60 5.61
N ARG A 776 -37.18 10.78 5.46
CA ARG A 776 -36.06 11.01 4.53
C ARG A 776 -34.85 10.12 4.84
N LEU A 777 -34.63 9.77 6.10
CA LEU A 777 -33.56 8.87 6.54
C LEU A 777 -33.90 7.37 6.43
N GLY A 778 -35.08 7.00 5.92
CA GLY A 778 -35.55 5.62 5.80
C GLY A 778 -35.94 4.96 7.14
N ARG A 779 -36.17 5.76 8.18
CA ARG A 779 -36.38 5.31 9.57
C ARG A 779 -37.83 4.95 9.85
N LYS A 780 -38.33 3.85 9.28
CA LYS A 780 -39.70 3.36 9.54
C LYS A 780 -39.95 3.12 11.04
N ASP A 781 -38.92 2.65 11.73
CA ASP A 781 -38.87 2.43 13.19
C ASP A 781 -39.12 3.72 13.99
N LEU A 782 -38.40 4.80 13.68
CA LEU A 782 -38.54 6.09 14.36
C LEU A 782 -39.82 6.81 13.96
N ALA A 783 -40.23 6.73 12.69
CA ALA A 783 -41.52 7.27 12.25
C ALA A 783 -42.67 6.65 13.05
N ASP A 784 -42.67 5.32 13.22
CA ASP A 784 -43.69 4.59 13.98
C ASP A 784 -43.66 4.92 15.49
N ALA A 785 -42.47 5.14 16.06
CA ALA A 785 -42.33 5.60 17.45
C ALA A 785 -42.82 7.05 17.66
N LEU A 786 -42.48 7.98 16.76
CA LEU A 786 -42.96 9.36 16.79
C LEU A 786 -44.49 9.42 16.66
N LEU A 787 -45.06 8.69 15.71
CA LEU A 787 -46.51 8.60 15.51
C LEU A 787 -47.21 7.97 16.72
N ALA A 788 -46.67 6.89 17.29
CA ALA A 788 -47.21 6.27 18.51
C ALA A 788 -47.06 7.14 19.78
N ALA A 789 -46.12 8.08 19.80
CA ALA A 789 -46.02 9.15 20.81
C ALA A 789 -46.97 10.35 20.52
N GLY A 790 -47.65 10.34 19.38
CA GLY A 790 -48.62 11.35 18.97
C GLY A 790 -47.99 12.54 18.26
N ALA A 791 -46.95 12.35 17.44
CA ALA A 791 -46.67 13.28 16.36
C ALA A 791 -47.86 13.29 15.37
N ASP A 792 -48.24 14.48 14.90
CA ASP A 792 -49.21 14.64 13.82
C ASP A 792 -48.61 14.15 12.50
N ALA A 793 -49.33 13.24 11.84
CA ALA A 793 -48.91 12.53 10.63
C ALA A 793 -49.02 13.38 9.34
N ASP A 794 -49.65 14.56 9.42
CA ASP A 794 -49.87 15.46 8.28
C ASP A 794 -49.04 16.75 8.35
N ALA A 795 -48.37 17.01 9.47
CA ALA A 795 -47.72 18.29 9.76
C ALA A 795 -46.58 18.61 8.76
N PRO A 796 -46.71 19.68 7.94
CA PRO A 796 -45.70 20.01 6.93
C PRO A 796 -44.45 20.64 7.55
N ASP A 797 -43.32 20.46 6.88
CA ASP A 797 -42.09 21.19 7.18
C ASP A 797 -42.14 22.65 6.69
N ARG A 798 -41.05 23.40 6.95
CA ARG A 798 -40.92 24.80 6.50
C ARG A 798 -40.94 24.98 4.97
N GLN A 799 -40.77 23.90 4.20
CA GLN A 799 -40.85 23.89 2.75
C GLN A 799 -42.25 23.49 2.23
N GLY A 800 -43.22 23.25 3.13
CA GLY A 800 -44.58 22.84 2.79
C GLY A 800 -44.73 21.34 2.50
N ARG A 801 -43.69 20.53 2.71
CA ARG A 801 -43.72 19.08 2.47
C ARG A 801 -44.33 18.38 3.68
N SER A 802 -45.42 17.67 3.48
CA SER A 802 -45.97 16.74 4.47
C SER A 802 -45.11 15.45 4.60
N PRO A 803 -45.34 14.65 5.65
CA PRO A 803 -44.76 13.31 5.78
C PRO A 803 -45.10 12.40 4.59
N ALA A 804 -46.34 12.46 4.10
CA ALA A 804 -46.76 11.71 2.91
C ALA A 804 -46.05 12.19 1.64
N TRP A 805 -45.88 13.51 1.45
CA TRP A 805 -45.08 14.03 0.34
C TRP A 805 -43.64 13.54 0.39
N THR A 806 -43.00 13.61 1.56
CA THR A 806 -41.60 13.20 1.74
C THR A 806 -41.40 11.71 1.47
N ALA A 807 -42.36 10.86 1.85
CA ALA A 807 -42.33 9.42 1.54
C ALA A 807 -42.44 9.13 0.03
N LEU A 808 -43.24 9.92 -0.71
CA LEU A 808 -43.36 9.83 -2.16
C LEU A 808 -42.08 10.32 -2.87
N GLU A 809 -41.58 11.50 -2.49
CA GLU A 809 -40.35 12.13 -2.98
C GLU A 809 -39.12 11.22 -2.80
N THR A 810 -39.07 10.45 -1.71
CA THR A 810 -37.91 9.61 -1.35
C THR A 810 -38.04 8.12 -1.70
N GLY A 811 -39.09 7.71 -2.44
CA GLY A 811 -39.17 6.35 -2.97
C GLY A 811 -39.74 5.27 -2.04
N GLN A 812 -40.47 5.62 -0.97
CA GLN A 812 -40.78 4.71 0.15
C GLN A 812 -42.29 4.36 0.30
N PRO A 813 -42.83 3.38 -0.45
CA PRO A 813 -44.24 2.98 -0.37
C PRO A 813 -44.62 2.39 1.00
N GLU A 814 -43.72 1.67 1.66
CA GLU A 814 -43.92 1.15 3.02
C GLU A 814 -44.07 2.23 4.08
N MET A 815 -43.62 3.46 3.79
CA MET A 815 -43.79 4.61 4.68
C MET A 815 -45.17 5.26 4.50
N LEU A 816 -45.70 5.34 3.27
CA LEU A 816 -47.11 5.72 3.05
C LEU A 816 -48.07 4.76 3.76
N ALA A 817 -47.80 3.45 3.70
CA ALA A 817 -48.57 2.45 4.43
C ALA A 817 -48.54 2.68 5.96
N LEU A 818 -47.37 2.99 6.54
CA LEU A 818 -47.26 3.30 7.97
C LEU A 818 -48.05 4.56 8.35
N LEU A 819 -47.94 5.63 7.56
CA LEU A 819 -48.69 6.86 7.76
C LEU A 819 -50.21 6.61 7.69
N ALA A 820 -50.66 5.75 6.78
CA ALA A 820 -52.06 5.33 6.70
C ALA A 820 -52.53 4.54 7.94
N THR A 821 -51.71 3.63 8.47
CA THR A 821 -52.00 2.93 9.74
C THR A 821 -52.18 3.92 10.91
N HIS A 822 -51.43 5.03 10.92
CA HIS A 822 -51.56 6.13 11.88
C HIS A 822 -52.54 7.24 11.46
N LYS A 823 -53.42 6.97 10.50
CA LYS A 823 -54.55 7.83 10.06
C LYS A 823 -54.15 9.16 9.39
N ALA A 824 -53.01 9.22 8.71
CA ALA A 824 -52.66 10.36 7.84
C ALA A 824 -53.69 10.58 6.72
N ARG A 825 -53.83 11.83 6.26
CA ARG A 825 -54.80 12.25 5.22
C ARG A 825 -54.17 12.30 3.84
N PHE A 826 -54.57 11.40 2.94
CA PHE A 826 -54.06 11.34 1.56
C PHE A 826 -54.88 12.14 0.52
N THR A 827 -55.99 12.77 0.92
CA THR A 827 -56.88 13.52 0.03
C THR A 827 -56.62 15.03 -0.03
N GLN A 828 -55.84 15.57 0.91
CA GLN A 828 -55.46 16.99 1.02
C GLN A 828 -54.02 17.09 1.55
N VAL A 829 -53.10 16.41 0.86
CA VAL A 829 -51.69 16.33 1.27
C VAL A 829 -50.99 17.66 1.00
N ALA A 830 -50.35 18.24 2.01
CA ALA A 830 -49.50 19.41 1.81
C ALA A 830 -48.28 19.05 0.95
N ALA A 831 -48.11 19.79 -0.13
CA ALA A 831 -47.12 19.59 -1.18
C ALA A 831 -46.40 20.91 -1.49
N PRO A 832 -45.18 20.87 -2.06
CA PRO A 832 -44.50 22.06 -2.57
C PRO A 832 -45.35 22.87 -3.56
N PRO A 833 -45.15 24.20 -3.64
CA PRO A 833 -45.91 25.05 -4.55
C PRO A 833 -45.89 24.56 -6.00
N GLY A 834 -47.07 24.41 -6.61
CA GLY A 834 -47.24 23.99 -8.00
C GLY A 834 -47.27 22.47 -8.24
N GLN A 835 -47.28 21.64 -7.18
CA GLN A 835 -47.39 20.19 -7.31
C GLN A 835 -48.64 19.64 -6.58
N ASP A 836 -49.26 18.61 -7.16
CA ASP A 836 -50.41 17.90 -6.58
C ASP A 836 -49.99 16.47 -6.23
N PHE A 837 -50.12 16.10 -4.95
CA PHE A 837 -49.73 14.78 -4.45
C PHE A 837 -50.49 13.63 -5.11
N ALA A 838 -51.81 13.77 -5.32
CA ALA A 838 -52.60 12.72 -5.94
C ALA A 838 -52.24 12.56 -7.42
N GLN A 839 -51.97 13.67 -8.12
CA GLN A 839 -51.51 13.63 -9.51
C GLN A 839 -50.14 12.95 -9.66
N VAL A 840 -49.15 13.30 -8.81
CA VAL A 840 -47.82 12.69 -8.84
C VAL A 840 -47.90 11.21 -8.45
N LEU A 841 -48.59 10.89 -7.35
CA LEU A 841 -48.76 9.52 -6.86
C LEU A 841 -49.43 8.58 -7.88
N LEU A 842 -50.50 9.03 -8.54
CA LEU A 842 -51.31 8.16 -9.40
C LEU A 842 -50.84 8.10 -10.85
N CYS A 843 -50.08 9.10 -11.32
CA CYS A 843 -49.75 9.24 -12.74
C CYS A 843 -48.24 9.29 -13.04
N GLN A 844 -47.38 9.44 -12.02
CA GLN A 844 -45.93 9.60 -12.20
C GLN A 844 -45.10 8.65 -11.32
N ALA A 845 -45.62 8.28 -10.14
CA ALA A 845 -44.96 7.35 -9.23
C ALA A 845 -45.21 5.87 -9.58
N ALA A 846 -44.40 4.98 -8.99
CA ALA A 846 -44.50 3.54 -9.22
C ALA A 846 -45.80 2.93 -8.63
N PRO A 847 -46.40 1.90 -9.26
CA PRO A 847 -47.62 1.24 -8.78
C PRO A 847 -47.57 0.75 -7.32
N ALA A 848 -46.38 0.38 -6.82
CA ALA A 848 -46.16 -0.04 -5.44
C ALA A 848 -46.66 0.98 -4.40
N PHE A 849 -46.69 2.28 -4.70
CA PHE A 849 -47.20 3.31 -3.79
C PHE A 849 -48.74 3.31 -3.69
N SER A 850 -49.45 3.17 -4.81
CA SER A 850 -50.91 3.10 -4.81
C SER A 850 -51.39 1.75 -4.28
N GLU A 851 -50.67 0.66 -4.55
CA GLU A 851 -50.88 -0.66 -3.93
C GLU A 851 -50.70 -0.63 -2.41
N ALA A 852 -49.63 0.02 -1.90
CA ALA A 852 -49.38 0.14 -0.47
C ALA A 852 -50.48 0.91 0.28
N LEU A 853 -51.05 1.94 -0.34
CA LEU A 853 -52.20 2.68 0.21
C LEU A 853 -53.51 1.89 0.10
N ALA A 854 -53.77 1.24 -1.03
CA ALA A 854 -54.94 0.39 -1.22
C ALA A 854 -54.98 -0.78 -0.23
N ALA A 855 -53.82 -1.36 0.10
CA ALA A 855 -53.67 -2.40 1.12
C ALA A 855 -53.99 -1.91 2.55
N GLN A 856 -53.97 -0.60 2.80
CA GLN A 856 -54.42 0.03 4.05
C GLN A 856 -55.85 0.57 3.96
N GLY A 857 -56.60 0.24 2.90
CA GLY A 857 -57.98 0.69 2.68
C GLY A 857 -58.12 2.13 2.17
N VAL A 858 -57.01 2.78 1.78
CA VAL A 858 -57.02 4.13 1.22
C VAL A 858 -57.19 4.05 -0.30
N SER A 859 -58.35 4.46 -0.80
CA SER A 859 -58.64 4.52 -2.23
C SER A 859 -58.61 5.96 -2.75
N LEU A 860 -57.85 6.20 -3.83
CA LEU A 860 -57.72 7.48 -4.50
C LEU A 860 -58.17 7.34 -5.96
N GLN A 861 -58.93 8.30 -6.46
CA GLN A 861 -59.53 8.26 -7.80
C GLN A 861 -58.51 8.69 -8.88
N PRO A 862 -58.23 7.87 -9.90
CA PRO A 862 -57.28 8.23 -10.95
C PRO A 862 -57.85 9.30 -11.89
N GLN A 863 -57.15 10.43 -12.00
CA GLN A 863 -57.41 11.47 -13.01
C GLN A 863 -56.11 11.84 -13.75
N CYS A 864 -55.52 10.86 -14.44
CA CYS A 864 -54.35 11.09 -15.27
C CYS A 864 -54.77 11.65 -16.65
N PRO A 865 -54.31 12.86 -17.03
CA PRO A 865 -54.68 13.44 -18.32
C PRO A 865 -54.06 12.67 -19.48
N VAL A 866 -54.89 12.01 -20.28
CA VAL A 866 -54.47 11.36 -21.53
C VAL A 866 -54.11 12.44 -22.55
N GLN A 867 -52.84 12.56 -22.93
CA GLN A 867 -52.47 13.35 -24.11
C GLN A 867 -52.83 12.57 -25.37
N ALA A 868 -53.71 13.17 -26.18
CA ALA A 868 -54.27 12.54 -27.36
C ALA A 868 -53.30 12.57 -28.56
N ALA A 869 -53.07 11.42 -29.17
CA ALA A 869 -52.53 11.35 -30.53
C ALA A 869 -53.57 11.86 -31.55
N ALA A 870 -53.15 12.68 -32.51
CA ALA A 870 -54.01 13.14 -33.60
C ALA A 870 -54.12 12.09 -34.72
N PRO A 871 -55.32 11.78 -35.25
CA PRO A 871 -55.50 10.76 -36.29
C PRO A 871 -55.63 11.35 -37.70
N HIS A 872 -55.01 10.72 -38.70
CA HIS A 872 -55.44 10.86 -40.10
C HIS A 872 -55.56 9.49 -40.80
N GLY A 873 -56.73 9.30 -41.43
CA GLY A 873 -57.29 8.01 -41.82
C GLY A 873 -56.67 7.30 -43.03
N ARG A 874 -57.15 6.07 -43.24
CA ARG A 874 -56.78 5.19 -44.36
C ARG A 874 -57.53 5.58 -45.65
N GLY A 875 -56.83 5.58 -46.79
CA GLY A 875 -57.44 5.69 -48.13
C GLY A 875 -56.39 5.64 -49.25
N ALA A 876 -56.29 4.51 -49.96
CA ALA A 876 -55.26 4.20 -50.97
C ALA A 876 -55.03 5.30 -52.04
N SER A 877 -53.82 5.58 -52.53
CA SER A 877 -53.02 4.64 -53.36
C SER A 877 -51.73 5.29 -53.92
N LYS A 878 -50.81 4.43 -54.39
CA LYS A 878 -49.61 4.70 -55.25
C LYS A 878 -48.45 5.54 -54.69
N ALA A 879 -47.33 4.81 -54.58
CA ALA A 879 -45.91 5.19 -54.43
C ALA A 879 -45.44 6.60 -54.84
N VAL A 880 -44.45 7.11 -54.09
CA VAL A 880 -43.19 7.67 -54.63
C VAL A 880 -42.06 7.62 -53.56
N SER A 881 -40.85 7.23 -53.99
CA SER A 881 -39.50 7.37 -53.42
C SER A 881 -39.20 7.22 -51.91
N LYS A 882 -38.26 6.31 -51.61
CA LYS A 882 -37.31 6.44 -50.48
C LYS A 882 -36.54 7.77 -50.55
N SER A 883 -36.21 8.35 -49.39
CA SER A 883 -34.89 8.98 -49.19
C SER A 883 -34.14 8.18 -48.12
N ALA A 884 -32.84 7.97 -48.33
CA ALA A 884 -32.00 7.16 -47.44
C ALA A 884 -31.18 8.10 -46.54
N ALA A 885 -31.66 8.36 -45.31
CA ALA A 885 -30.92 9.15 -44.33
C ALA A 885 -31.33 8.91 -42.85
N SER A 886 -32.43 8.21 -42.57
CA SER A 886 -32.71 7.67 -41.22
C SER A 886 -31.77 6.49 -40.94
N GLN A 887 -30.51 6.82 -40.64
CA GLN A 887 -29.50 5.89 -40.17
C GLN A 887 -30.06 5.13 -38.95
N ARG A 888 -29.94 3.80 -38.96
CA ARG A 888 -30.33 2.98 -37.81
C ARG A 888 -29.46 3.37 -36.62
N LEU A 889 -30.04 4.01 -35.61
CA LEU A 889 -29.40 4.23 -34.31
C LEU A 889 -28.94 2.93 -33.64
N PRO A 890 -29.68 1.80 -33.73
CA PRO A 890 -29.21 0.52 -33.23
C PRO A 890 -27.87 0.08 -33.81
N GLY A 891 -26.98 -0.39 -32.95
CA GLY A 891 -25.63 -0.84 -33.25
C GLY A 891 -24.66 -0.58 -32.09
N HIS A 892 -23.39 -0.89 -32.32
CA HIS A 892 -22.33 -0.79 -31.32
C HIS A 892 -21.55 0.53 -31.48
N TYR A 893 -21.18 1.15 -30.36
CA TYR A 893 -20.49 2.43 -30.32
C TYR A 893 -19.30 2.37 -29.35
N TYR A 894 -18.14 2.84 -29.80
CA TYR A 894 -16.90 2.90 -29.02
C TYR A 894 -16.45 4.33 -28.77
N LEU A 895 -15.96 4.60 -27.57
CA LEU A 895 -15.33 5.88 -27.24
C LEU A 895 -14.02 6.08 -28.02
N GLN A 896 -13.92 7.17 -28.78
CA GLN A 896 -12.69 7.52 -29.51
C GLN A 896 -11.92 8.67 -28.86
N GLY A 897 -10.58 8.60 -28.97
CA GLY A 897 -9.67 9.71 -28.64
C GLY A 897 -9.17 9.76 -27.20
N VAL A 898 -9.46 8.76 -26.36
CA VAL A 898 -9.01 8.70 -24.96
C VAL A 898 -8.12 7.47 -24.76
N ARG A 899 -6.86 7.67 -24.34
CA ARG A 899 -5.86 6.57 -24.22
C ARG A 899 -5.98 5.71 -22.96
N GLU A 900 -6.71 6.16 -21.95
CA GLU A 900 -6.75 5.56 -20.61
C GLU A 900 -8.15 5.05 -20.21
N VAL A 901 -9.16 5.24 -21.05
CA VAL A 901 -10.56 4.85 -20.80
C VAL A 901 -11.04 4.00 -21.97
N GLY A 902 -11.45 2.77 -21.69
CA GLY A 902 -12.26 1.97 -22.62
C GLY A 902 -13.74 2.22 -22.32
N SER A 903 -14.57 2.49 -23.31
CA SER A 903 -16.03 2.55 -23.10
C SER A 903 -16.79 2.14 -24.35
N GLU A 904 -17.80 1.31 -24.13
CA GLU A 904 -18.64 0.64 -25.12
C GLU A 904 -20.11 0.93 -24.80
N LEU A 905 -20.90 1.22 -25.84
CA LEU A 905 -22.35 1.42 -25.76
C LEU A 905 -23.02 0.64 -26.89
N VAL A 906 -23.84 -0.34 -26.53
CA VAL A 906 -24.71 -1.06 -27.48
C VAL A 906 -26.11 -0.43 -27.41
N LEU A 907 -26.65 -0.01 -28.56
CA LEU A 907 -28.06 0.32 -28.69
C LEU A 907 -28.76 -0.80 -29.48
N SER A 908 -29.75 -1.46 -28.90
CA SER A 908 -30.49 -2.57 -29.53
C SER A 908 -31.71 -2.08 -30.32
N GLU A 909 -32.15 -2.86 -31.32
CA GLU A 909 -33.34 -2.53 -32.14
C GLU A 909 -34.66 -2.57 -31.34
N ASP A 910 -34.69 -3.23 -30.18
CA ASP A 910 -35.84 -3.33 -29.29
C ASP A 910 -35.98 -2.15 -28.30
N GLY A 911 -35.05 -1.19 -28.32
CA GLY A 911 -35.02 -0.06 -27.39
C GLY A 911 -34.24 -0.32 -26.10
N SER A 912 -33.55 -1.45 -25.95
CA SER A 912 -32.61 -1.69 -24.83
C SER A 912 -31.20 -1.16 -25.11
N PHE A 913 -30.46 -0.79 -24.06
CA PHE A 913 -29.03 -0.46 -24.16
C PHE A 913 -28.20 -1.21 -23.11
N ASP A 914 -26.95 -1.50 -23.47
CA ASP A 914 -25.90 -1.94 -22.56
C ASP A 914 -24.73 -0.94 -22.63
N TYR A 915 -24.20 -0.53 -21.48
CA TYR A 915 -23.12 0.44 -21.35
C TYR A 915 -22.02 -0.10 -20.44
N LEU A 916 -20.78 0.01 -20.89
CA LEU A 916 -19.58 -0.33 -20.13
C LEU A 916 -18.56 0.82 -20.21
N MET A 917 -17.89 1.10 -19.09
CA MET A 917 -16.74 1.99 -19.03
C MET A 917 -15.71 1.46 -18.03
N SER A 918 -14.48 1.30 -18.48
CA SER A 918 -13.33 0.88 -17.67
C SER A 918 -12.32 2.02 -17.55
N TYR A 919 -11.93 2.35 -16.32
CA TYR A 919 -10.89 3.35 -16.03
C TYR A 919 -9.98 2.87 -14.90
N GLY A 920 -8.72 2.56 -15.24
CA GLY A 920 -7.74 2.05 -14.29
C GLY A 920 -8.14 0.69 -13.72
N ALA A 921 -8.51 0.67 -12.43
CA ALA A 921 -8.95 -0.53 -11.71
C ALA A 921 -10.46 -0.51 -11.35
N VAL A 922 -11.23 0.37 -11.99
CA VAL A 922 -12.67 0.54 -11.73
C VAL A 922 -13.46 0.39 -13.02
N ASP A 923 -14.35 -0.60 -13.02
CA ASP A 923 -15.31 -0.85 -14.11
C ASP A 923 -16.71 -0.40 -13.69
N ILE A 924 -17.41 0.29 -14.59
CA ILE A 924 -18.79 0.75 -14.44
C ILE A 924 -19.63 0.14 -15.55
N SER A 925 -20.69 -0.58 -15.18
CA SER A 925 -21.68 -1.12 -16.11
C SER A 925 -23.09 -0.65 -15.78
N ALA A 926 -23.89 -0.39 -16.81
CA ALA A 926 -25.31 -0.04 -16.71
C ALA A 926 -26.08 -0.59 -17.91
N SER A 927 -27.35 -0.96 -17.71
CA SER A 927 -28.24 -1.36 -18.80
C SER A 927 -29.68 -0.96 -18.51
N GLY A 928 -30.45 -0.69 -19.57
CA GLY A 928 -31.77 -0.10 -19.42
C GLY A 928 -32.47 0.15 -20.76
N ALA A 929 -33.40 1.10 -20.77
CA ALA A 929 -34.10 1.51 -21.98
C ALA A 929 -33.47 2.77 -22.57
N TRP A 930 -33.41 2.86 -23.89
CA TRP A 930 -33.07 4.10 -24.60
C TRP A 930 -34.24 4.60 -25.44
N ARG A 931 -34.23 5.91 -25.69
CA ARG A 931 -35.17 6.61 -26.58
C ARG A 931 -34.45 7.74 -27.29
N SER A 932 -34.95 8.16 -28.45
CA SER A 932 -34.41 9.33 -29.17
C SER A 932 -35.51 10.27 -29.64
N ASP A 933 -35.20 11.56 -29.63
CA ASP A 933 -36.00 12.63 -30.24
C ASP A 933 -35.46 13.08 -31.61
N GLY A 934 -34.48 12.36 -32.16
CA GLY A 934 -33.80 12.68 -33.42
C GLY A 934 -32.65 13.69 -33.31
N LYS A 935 -32.42 14.27 -32.12
CA LYS A 935 -31.26 15.15 -31.81
C LYS A 935 -30.45 14.67 -30.60
N GLN A 936 -31.09 13.96 -29.69
CA GLN A 936 -30.49 13.32 -28.53
C GLN A 936 -30.94 11.86 -28.42
N VAL A 937 -30.09 11.05 -27.80
CA VAL A 937 -30.39 9.71 -27.29
C VAL A 937 -30.37 9.80 -25.77
N TYR A 938 -31.42 9.32 -25.11
CA TYR A 938 -31.53 9.29 -23.65
C TYR A 938 -31.39 7.84 -23.19
N LEU A 939 -30.61 7.61 -22.14
CA LEU A 939 -30.34 6.30 -21.55
C LEU A 939 -30.88 6.30 -20.11
N ASP A 940 -31.83 5.42 -19.81
CA ASP A 940 -32.55 5.36 -18.54
C ASP A 940 -32.53 3.94 -17.94
N THR A 941 -31.87 3.76 -16.78
CA THR A 941 -31.89 2.50 -16.01
C THR A 941 -33.19 2.36 -15.19
N PRO A 942 -33.80 1.16 -15.07
CA PRO A 942 -34.95 0.95 -14.20
C PRO A 942 -34.57 1.05 -12.70
N PRO A 943 -35.47 1.52 -11.83
CA PRO A 943 -35.19 1.66 -10.40
C PRO A 943 -34.96 0.30 -9.70
N LEU A 944 -33.97 0.27 -8.81
CA LEU A 944 -33.60 -0.90 -8.01
C LEU A 944 -34.75 -1.34 -7.10
N GLN A 945 -35.36 -2.48 -7.44
CA GLN A 945 -36.40 -3.11 -6.62
C GLN A 945 -35.84 -3.54 -5.24
N PRO A 946 -36.64 -3.50 -4.16
CA PRO A 946 -36.24 -4.02 -2.86
C PRO A 946 -35.86 -5.50 -2.93
N PHE A 947 -34.68 -5.85 -2.40
CA PHE A 947 -34.21 -7.23 -2.31
C PHE A 947 -33.55 -7.50 -0.96
N SER A 948 -33.52 -8.77 -0.54
CA SER A 948 -32.67 -9.22 0.56
C SER A 948 -31.39 -9.84 -0.01
N ALA A 949 -30.23 -9.43 0.51
CA ALA A 949 -28.96 -10.07 0.17
C ALA A 949 -28.80 -11.44 0.84
N VAL A 950 -29.65 -11.79 1.82
CA VAL A 950 -29.54 -13.02 2.63
C VAL A 950 -30.15 -14.19 1.87
N ALA A 951 -29.29 -15.10 1.41
CA ALA A 951 -29.69 -16.28 0.63
C ALA A 951 -29.90 -17.54 1.48
N GLY A 952 -29.26 -17.62 2.65
CA GLY A 952 -29.41 -18.76 3.54
C GLY A 952 -28.77 -18.56 4.91
N VAL A 953 -29.32 -19.27 5.90
CA VAL A 953 -28.86 -19.23 7.30
C VAL A 953 -28.84 -20.65 7.83
N ARG A 954 -27.74 -21.09 8.43
CA ARG A 954 -27.63 -22.43 9.03
C ARG A 954 -26.61 -22.48 10.16
N VAL A 955 -26.68 -23.53 10.97
CA VAL A 955 -25.59 -23.89 11.90
C VAL A 955 -24.32 -24.16 11.09
N SER A 956 -23.20 -23.61 11.54
CA SER A 956 -21.88 -23.84 10.93
C SER A 956 -21.30 -25.15 11.46
N GLY A 957 -20.79 -26.00 10.55
CA GLY A 957 -20.11 -27.25 10.93
C GLY A 957 -18.68 -27.06 11.45
N GLU A 958 -18.14 -25.84 11.36
CA GLU A 958 -16.84 -25.49 11.93
C GLU A 958 -16.98 -25.08 13.41
N PRO A 959 -16.08 -25.53 14.30
CA PRO A 959 -16.18 -25.23 15.72
C PRO A 959 -16.19 -23.72 16.01
N ALA A 960 -16.91 -23.36 17.07
CA ALA A 960 -16.92 -22.00 17.63
C ALA A 960 -15.64 -21.73 18.42
N ARG A 961 -15.22 -20.46 18.49
CA ARG A 961 -14.13 -20.06 19.40
C ARG A 961 -14.56 -20.29 20.87
N PRO A 962 -13.64 -20.71 21.78
CA PRO A 962 -13.98 -20.98 23.17
C PRO A 962 -14.68 -19.79 23.84
N GLY A 963 -15.80 -20.05 24.51
CA GLY A 963 -16.56 -19.06 25.28
C GLY A 963 -17.66 -18.29 24.53
N ASN A 964 -17.61 -18.20 23.20
CA ASN A 964 -18.39 -17.21 22.43
C ASN A 964 -19.33 -17.82 21.37
N LEU A 965 -20.26 -17.02 20.87
CA LEU A 965 -21.01 -17.29 19.62
C LEU A 965 -20.15 -16.85 18.42
N THR A 966 -20.11 -17.67 17.37
CA THR A 966 -19.33 -17.44 16.15
C THR A 966 -20.28 -17.22 14.97
N VAL A 967 -20.26 -16.06 14.31
CA VAL A 967 -21.01 -15.80 13.06
C VAL A 967 -20.04 -15.66 11.90
N ARG A 968 -20.25 -16.40 10.82
CA ARG A 968 -19.44 -16.38 9.58
C ARG A 968 -20.31 -15.97 8.40
N VAL A 969 -19.92 -14.92 7.67
CA VAL A 969 -20.64 -14.40 6.51
C VAL A 969 -19.93 -14.80 5.22
N TYR A 970 -20.66 -15.36 4.26
CA TYR A 970 -20.13 -15.87 3.00
C TYR A 970 -20.82 -15.19 1.81
N TYR A 971 -20.06 -14.86 0.76
CA TYR A 971 -20.59 -14.43 -0.54
C TYR A 971 -20.02 -15.33 -1.64
N GLN A 972 -20.88 -15.88 -2.50
CA GLN A 972 -20.50 -16.84 -3.56
C GLN A 972 -19.59 -18.00 -3.04
N GLY A 973 -19.85 -18.47 -1.82
CA GLY A 973 -19.07 -19.54 -1.18
C GLY A 973 -17.73 -19.13 -0.57
N ARG A 974 -17.27 -17.88 -0.74
CA ARG A 974 -16.07 -17.32 -0.08
C ARG A 974 -16.45 -16.59 1.20
N LEU A 975 -15.63 -16.71 2.24
CA LEU A 975 -15.80 -15.95 3.48
C LEU A 975 -15.51 -14.46 3.20
N VAL A 976 -16.32 -13.56 3.76
CA VAL A 976 -16.19 -12.10 3.57
C VAL A 976 -16.24 -11.36 4.91
N ARG A 977 -15.56 -10.21 4.99
CA ARG A 977 -15.72 -9.29 6.12
C ARG A 977 -17.03 -8.52 5.96
N ALA A 978 -17.84 -8.52 7.02
CA ALA A 978 -19.11 -7.81 7.10
C ALA A 978 -19.43 -7.55 8.57
N ASP A 979 -20.04 -6.40 8.87
CA ASP A 979 -20.45 -6.07 10.24
C ASP A 979 -21.73 -6.80 10.62
N VAL A 980 -21.80 -7.26 11.87
CA VAL A 980 -22.91 -8.07 12.39
C VAL A 980 -23.35 -7.56 13.75
N ALA A 981 -24.65 -7.31 13.90
CA ALA A 981 -25.30 -6.90 15.15
C ALA A 981 -26.29 -7.97 15.64
N MET A 982 -26.58 -7.97 16.93
CA MET A 982 -27.40 -8.98 17.61
C MET A 982 -28.64 -8.37 18.28
N SER A 983 -29.70 -9.16 18.46
CA SER A 983 -30.85 -8.79 19.30
C SER A 983 -31.33 -9.98 20.15
N SER A 984 -31.55 -9.74 21.44
CA SER A 984 -31.95 -10.73 22.45
C SER A 984 -33.26 -10.29 23.12
N ALA A 985 -34.16 -11.24 23.36
CA ALA A 985 -35.50 -10.97 23.88
C ALA A 985 -35.63 -11.05 25.42
N SER A 986 -34.54 -10.93 26.18
CA SER A 986 -34.64 -10.81 27.65
C SER A 986 -33.56 -9.98 28.35
N ASP A 987 -32.47 -9.63 27.67
CA ASP A 987 -31.43 -8.75 28.20
C ASP A 987 -30.92 -7.88 27.05
N ASP A 988 -30.85 -6.58 27.31
CA ASP A 988 -30.89 -5.53 26.28
C ASP A 988 -29.50 -5.20 25.71
N TYR A 989 -28.85 -6.22 25.14
CA TYR A 989 -27.51 -6.12 24.58
C TYR A 989 -27.47 -5.44 23.19
N ALA A 990 -27.79 -4.15 23.17
CA ALA A 990 -27.42 -3.23 22.09
C ALA A 990 -25.98 -2.75 22.31
N GLY A 991 -25.00 -3.62 22.08
CA GLY A 991 -23.61 -3.19 21.96
C GLY A 991 -23.41 -2.50 20.60
N ALA A 992 -22.56 -1.47 20.57
CA ALA A 992 -22.12 -0.87 19.31
C ALA A 992 -21.60 -1.96 18.34
N PRO A 993 -21.83 -1.83 17.02
CA PRO A 993 -21.31 -2.79 16.05
C PRO A 993 -19.80 -2.92 16.23
N ARG A 994 -19.34 -4.14 16.54
CA ARG A 994 -17.90 -4.42 16.61
C ARG A 994 -17.39 -4.65 15.20
N GLU A 995 -16.61 -3.70 14.70
CA GLU A 995 -15.83 -3.88 13.48
C GLU A 995 -15.05 -5.20 13.52
N SER A 996 -14.99 -5.88 12.37
CA SER A 996 -14.26 -7.14 12.23
C SER A 996 -12.74 -6.89 12.11
N GLU A 997 -12.10 -6.54 13.21
CA GLU A 997 -10.63 -6.57 13.32
C GLU A 997 -10.12 -8.02 13.41
N GLY A 998 -9.57 -8.56 12.31
CA GLY A 998 -8.80 -9.81 12.31
C GLY A 998 -9.03 -10.73 11.10
N GLU A 999 -8.03 -11.56 10.79
CA GLU A 999 -7.85 -12.23 9.49
C GLU A 999 -8.93 -13.22 9.03
N ASP A 1000 -9.79 -13.76 9.92
CA ASP A 1000 -10.69 -14.90 9.62
C ASP A 1000 -12.21 -14.67 9.86
N GLY A 1001 -12.72 -13.45 9.69
CA GLY A 1001 -14.16 -13.20 9.47
C GLY A 1001 -15.15 -13.71 10.54
N VAL A 1002 -14.80 -13.59 11.84
CA VAL A 1002 -15.68 -13.90 12.99
C VAL A 1002 -15.54 -12.87 14.11
N SER A 1003 -16.67 -12.39 14.62
CA SER A 1003 -16.76 -11.29 15.60
C SER A 1003 -16.95 -11.72 17.08
N ALA A 1004 -16.70 -10.77 17.99
CA ALA A 1004 -17.34 -10.54 19.30
C ALA A 1004 -17.38 -11.64 20.40
N PRO A 1005 -16.84 -11.39 21.61
CA PRO A 1005 -17.27 -12.11 22.82
C PRO A 1005 -18.66 -11.69 23.31
N VAL A 1006 -19.52 -12.68 23.57
CA VAL A 1006 -20.92 -12.49 23.99
C VAL A 1006 -21.32 -13.55 25.02
N ALA A 1007 -21.81 -13.13 26.18
CA ALA A 1007 -22.30 -14.02 27.23
C ALA A 1007 -23.73 -14.52 26.92
N ALA A 1008 -24.01 -15.77 27.28
CA ALA A 1008 -25.29 -16.48 27.11
C ALA A 1008 -25.75 -16.75 25.65
N ALA A 1009 -25.54 -17.99 25.19
CA ALA A 1009 -25.97 -18.44 23.85
C ALA A 1009 -27.47 -18.80 23.74
N GLY A 1010 -28.23 -18.86 24.84
CA GLY A 1010 -29.49 -19.61 24.91
C GLY A 1010 -30.79 -18.89 24.52
N LYS A 1011 -30.76 -17.67 23.95
CA LYS A 1011 -31.98 -16.85 23.71
C LYS A 1011 -31.97 -16.01 22.42
N LEU A 1012 -31.05 -16.26 21.48
CA LEU A 1012 -30.94 -15.46 20.26
C LEU A 1012 -32.13 -15.70 19.32
N ARG A 1013 -32.78 -14.62 18.85
CA ARG A 1013 -33.91 -14.72 17.89
C ARG A 1013 -33.64 -14.04 16.55
N ALA A 1014 -32.85 -12.97 16.52
CA ALA A 1014 -32.50 -12.26 15.29
C ALA A 1014 -31.05 -11.75 15.30
N LEU A 1015 -30.49 -11.62 14.08
CA LEU A 1015 -29.24 -10.92 13.77
C LEU A 1015 -29.51 -9.86 12.71
N ALA A 1016 -28.59 -8.90 12.56
CA ALA A 1016 -28.52 -8.01 11.39
C ALA A 1016 -27.11 -8.05 10.79
N VAL A 1017 -27.02 -8.01 9.45
CA VAL A 1017 -25.76 -8.05 8.70
C VAL A 1017 -25.65 -6.84 7.78
N PHE A 1018 -24.51 -6.18 7.77
CA PHE A 1018 -24.21 -5.05 6.91
C PHE A 1018 -23.67 -5.53 5.55
N VAL A 1019 -24.22 -5.03 4.46
CA VAL A 1019 -23.82 -5.36 3.09
C VAL A 1019 -23.50 -4.06 2.32
N PRO A 1020 -22.23 -3.81 1.95
CA PRO A 1020 -21.86 -2.69 1.09
C PRO A 1020 -22.26 -2.97 -0.37
N LEU A 1021 -22.79 -1.96 -1.05
CA LEU A 1021 -23.24 -2.02 -2.45
C LEU A 1021 -22.79 -0.75 -3.19
N PRO A 1022 -22.56 -0.78 -4.52
CA PRO A 1022 -22.26 0.41 -5.32
C PRO A 1022 -23.33 1.51 -5.22
N SER A 1023 -24.58 1.12 -4.97
CA SER A 1023 -25.74 2.01 -4.78
C SER A 1023 -25.98 2.47 -3.33
N GLY A 1024 -25.04 2.20 -2.42
CA GLY A 1024 -25.10 2.54 -0.99
C GLY A 1024 -25.34 1.34 -0.08
N ALA A 1025 -24.66 1.31 1.06
CA ALA A 1025 -24.65 0.16 1.98
C ALA A 1025 -25.94 0.01 2.79
N ARG A 1026 -26.33 -1.23 3.10
CA ARG A 1026 -27.62 -1.57 3.73
C ARG A 1026 -27.48 -2.63 4.81
N TRP A 1027 -28.37 -2.59 5.81
CA TRP A 1027 -28.52 -3.64 6.82
C TRP A 1027 -29.62 -4.63 6.41
N HIS A 1028 -29.36 -5.92 6.59
CA HIS A 1028 -30.31 -7.00 6.33
C HIS A 1028 -30.60 -7.80 7.61
N PHE A 1029 -31.87 -7.93 7.95
CA PHE A 1029 -32.31 -8.74 9.10
C PHE A 1029 -32.27 -10.24 8.80
N VAL A 1030 -31.91 -11.02 9.80
CA VAL A 1030 -31.72 -12.47 9.72
C VAL A 1030 -32.45 -13.12 10.91
N ASP A 1031 -33.57 -13.79 10.64
CA ASP A 1031 -34.26 -14.63 11.61
C ASP A 1031 -33.41 -15.88 11.91
N VAL A 1032 -33.01 -16.05 13.16
CA VAL A 1032 -32.26 -17.21 13.66
C VAL A 1032 -33.05 -18.03 14.67
N SER A 1033 -34.30 -17.66 14.96
CA SER A 1033 -35.17 -18.31 15.96
C SER A 1033 -35.49 -19.78 15.66
N LYS A 1034 -35.25 -20.22 14.42
CA LYS A 1034 -35.48 -21.59 13.91
C LYS A 1034 -34.21 -22.45 13.88
N LEU A 1035 -33.05 -21.89 14.24
CA LEU A 1035 -31.81 -22.66 14.40
C LEU A 1035 -31.78 -23.35 15.77
N ASP A 1036 -30.91 -24.35 15.92
CA ASP A 1036 -30.66 -25.00 17.20
C ASP A 1036 -30.18 -23.95 18.23
N PRO A 1037 -30.89 -23.73 19.36
CA PRO A 1037 -30.50 -22.75 20.38
C PRO A 1037 -29.23 -23.16 21.16
N ALA A 1038 -28.72 -24.38 20.99
CA ALA A 1038 -27.40 -24.79 21.48
C ALA A 1038 -26.25 -24.45 20.50
N ALA A 1039 -26.55 -24.05 19.26
CA ALA A 1039 -25.55 -23.79 18.23
C ALA A 1039 -24.68 -22.58 18.58
N ARG A 1040 -23.39 -22.84 18.80
CA ARG A 1040 -22.38 -21.78 19.04
C ARG A 1040 -21.72 -21.25 17.77
N ALA A 1041 -22.07 -21.77 16.60
CA ALA A 1041 -21.56 -21.28 15.33
C ALA A 1041 -22.67 -21.19 14.26
N ILE A 1042 -22.80 -20.03 13.62
CA ILE A 1042 -23.83 -19.70 12.62
C ILE A 1042 -23.13 -19.29 11.32
N ARG A 1043 -23.64 -19.78 10.19
CA ARG A 1043 -23.25 -19.37 8.84
C ARG A 1043 -24.40 -18.61 8.18
N ILE A 1044 -24.06 -17.49 7.56
CA ILE A 1044 -24.96 -16.67 6.74
C ILE A 1044 -24.38 -16.65 5.33
N ASP A 1045 -25.15 -17.07 4.34
CA ASP A 1045 -24.78 -16.96 2.92
C ASP A 1045 -25.50 -15.77 2.28
N LEU A 1046 -24.75 -14.97 1.53
CA LEU A 1046 -25.19 -13.81 0.78
C LEU A 1046 -25.22 -14.11 -0.72
N THR A 1047 -26.28 -13.67 -1.38
CA THR A 1047 -26.42 -13.62 -2.84
C THR A 1047 -26.93 -12.24 -3.23
N LEU A 1048 -26.26 -11.61 -4.19
CA LEU A 1048 -26.69 -10.35 -4.78
C LEU A 1048 -27.31 -10.62 -6.16
N PRO A 1049 -28.52 -10.11 -6.47
CA PRO A 1049 -29.04 -10.17 -7.83
C PRO A 1049 -28.17 -9.28 -8.74
N GLN A 1050 -28.00 -9.67 -10.01
CA GLN A 1050 -27.13 -8.96 -10.97
C GLN A 1050 -27.50 -7.48 -11.16
N ALA A 1051 -28.78 -7.13 -10.99
CA ALA A 1051 -29.23 -5.74 -10.97
C ALA A 1051 -28.60 -4.90 -9.83
N ALA A 1052 -28.32 -5.50 -8.67
CA ALA A 1052 -27.73 -4.80 -7.51
C ALA A 1052 -26.24 -4.45 -7.67
N SER A 1053 -25.56 -5.01 -8.68
CA SER A 1053 -24.19 -4.64 -9.07
C SER A 1053 -24.14 -3.56 -10.16
N ALA A 1054 -25.26 -3.25 -10.83
CA ALA A 1054 -25.30 -2.20 -11.85
C ALA A 1054 -25.35 -0.80 -11.22
N SER A 1055 -24.70 0.17 -11.88
CA SER A 1055 -24.81 1.58 -11.47
C SER A 1055 -26.07 2.21 -12.08
N PRO A 1056 -26.88 2.96 -11.31
CA PRO A 1056 -27.99 3.71 -11.89
C PRO A 1056 -27.46 4.77 -12.86
N LEU A 1057 -27.99 4.80 -14.08
CA LEU A 1057 -27.57 5.69 -15.16
C LEU A 1057 -28.79 6.36 -15.79
N HIS A 1058 -28.82 7.68 -15.68
CA HIS A 1058 -29.78 8.56 -16.34
C HIS A 1058 -28.98 9.66 -17.03
N THR A 1059 -28.78 9.56 -18.35
CA THR A 1059 -27.96 10.51 -19.13
C THR A 1059 -28.56 10.76 -20.51
N SER A 1060 -28.14 11.84 -21.18
CA SER A 1060 -28.45 12.07 -22.59
C SER A 1060 -27.20 12.41 -23.40
N MET A 1061 -27.17 11.91 -24.63
CA MET A 1061 -26.08 12.05 -25.58
C MET A 1061 -26.59 12.75 -26.84
N MET A 1062 -25.83 13.70 -27.37
CA MET A 1062 -26.17 14.43 -28.58
C MET A 1062 -25.85 13.59 -29.83
N LEU A 1063 -26.84 13.38 -30.69
CA LEU A 1063 -26.65 12.75 -31.99
C LEU A 1063 -26.06 13.74 -32.99
N ARG A 1064 -24.99 13.34 -33.69
CA ARG A 1064 -24.33 14.11 -34.74
C ARG A 1064 -24.73 13.63 -36.13
N GLU A 1065 -24.55 14.49 -37.13
CA GLU A 1065 -24.92 14.21 -38.54
C GLU A 1065 -24.16 13.03 -39.16
N ASP A 1066 -23.00 12.68 -38.60
CA ASP A 1066 -22.20 11.51 -38.98
C ASP A 1066 -22.62 10.21 -38.28
N GLY A 1067 -23.68 10.25 -37.46
CA GLY A 1067 -24.15 9.14 -36.66
C GLY A 1067 -23.39 8.93 -35.34
N SER A 1068 -22.39 9.76 -35.01
CA SER A 1068 -21.70 9.65 -33.71
C SER A 1068 -22.52 10.24 -32.56
N LEU A 1069 -22.36 9.68 -31.35
CA LEU A 1069 -23.00 10.15 -30.13
C LEU A 1069 -22.00 10.94 -29.30
N VAL A 1070 -22.40 12.11 -28.78
CA VAL A 1070 -21.53 12.99 -27.99
C VAL A 1070 -22.13 13.28 -26.61
N GLU A 1071 -21.48 12.79 -25.56
CA GLU A 1071 -21.77 13.15 -24.17
C GLU A 1071 -20.90 14.34 -23.76
N THR A 1072 -21.42 15.27 -22.95
CA THR A 1072 -20.64 16.40 -22.39
C THR A 1072 -20.54 16.26 -20.89
N ARG A 1073 -19.34 16.00 -20.37
CA ARG A 1073 -19.08 15.74 -18.94
C ARG A 1073 -17.90 16.57 -18.47
N GLY A 1074 -18.09 17.39 -17.44
CA GLY A 1074 -17.03 18.24 -16.87
C GLY A 1074 -16.37 19.22 -17.86
N GLY A 1075 -17.10 19.66 -18.89
CA GLY A 1075 -16.56 20.55 -19.94
C GLY A 1075 -15.76 19.86 -21.06
N ARG A 1076 -15.60 18.53 -21.01
CA ARG A 1076 -15.06 17.73 -22.13
C ARG A 1076 -16.19 17.03 -22.89
N ALA A 1077 -16.05 16.94 -24.21
CA ALA A 1077 -16.94 16.19 -25.08
C ALA A 1077 -16.35 14.79 -25.32
N LEU A 1078 -17.08 13.75 -24.89
CA LEU A 1078 -16.75 12.35 -25.15
C LEU A 1078 -17.51 11.92 -26.41
N ARG A 1079 -16.80 11.43 -27.43
CA ARG A 1079 -17.38 11.04 -28.72
C ARG A 1079 -17.34 9.54 -28.89
N TYR A 1080 -18.53 8.96 -29.01
CA TYR A 1080 -18.77 7.56 -29.29
C TYR A 1080 -19.00 7.41 -30.80
N ALA A 1081 -18.05 6.79 -31.49
CA ALA A 1081 -18.15 6.46 -32.90
C ALA A 1081 -18.81 5.10 -33.08
N LYS A 1082 -19.67 4.96 -34.09
CA LYS A 1082 -20.35 3.71 -34.40
C LYS A 1082 -19.41 2.76 -35.16
N GLU A 1083 -19.52 1.46 -34.91
CA GLU A 1083 -18.86 0.37 -35.66
C GLU A 1083 -19.40 0.26 -37.11
#